data_AF-A0A409YRU2-F1
#
_entry.id   AF-A0A409YRU2-F1
#
_cell.length_a   1.000
_cell.length_b   1.000
_cell.length_c   1.000
_cell.angle_alpha   90.00
_cell.angle_beta   90.00
_cell.angle_gamma   90.00
#
_symmetry.space_group_name_H-M   'P 1'
#
loop_
_entity.id
_entity.type
_entity.pdbx_description
1 polymer ?
#
loop_
_entity_poly.entity_id
_entity_poly.type
_entity_poly.pdbx_seq_one_letter_code
_entity_poly.pdbx_strand_id
1 'polypeptide(L)'
;MTNVPKAVLYYYPKSVWSAVALLAIEEKGYGPDEIDRKVVDLSKGENYDPTFLRLNPKATVPVLVVPYENSLSEDTESRYKALIETKAIVEFLDKSRSAISRTHTTSDAPAPILSPATIAATTSCTAIIDLLHSEIANPNTLRYVNARDDESLKALAKETTTTLHQRQQALKGYLSDAEKGTIRVSDKVKKLWLEKLDAINLILAVLVDAEKPQAALGEQEKANRLAFFKTARQAWEVNLSDVLTQLSKEMIGPYALGDQFSIADLHLGGWLSRVARLAGATKEDDGSTVVSKLERYIGGGFLLARDFTTEQARRENANAQKLSKLGAFWDALRERPSWKRVYVNSTDDEDTATLNIHSFPPNSRFLFPASAASTPSVSPLPSRSTSPLPQFYPSPHSGSSCPSESESEEPTSPLLLDRAPSRNVTWRAHSRQRSWWSISGHRRQKRTWRLSRVTRRWLRRLVRSPFFPSQPITIVLTLILFSIFAISLTLLLIYVLNPDKEPLPWRAYCSHPSLAPPFNHPLQPNTPHFYPNFTDGRPYPPFPHAELDRLPPAGVFVGVFSVDSAFDRRNLVRTTWASHPRSREGANEGDDGVGTSRTLVRFVLGQPSREWERRVKLEMEMYNDIIILPIAENMNGGKSHTYFSWAAINAWVPPVYTSAAVPPPSFSYSNFTSTPPPLAPHDPFLAWQDINSGSPKPWVRPDYVVKVDDDSFVMLAELEARLRLELHSNPRQDNARQREHAGHGASAAPNTTHHPSAAASLSPGPAAGAFFSPNHRASIGSTTTAHNNNNNQDPLIYWGYLVTNRLHMFMAGELYALSWSLVDWASKDPTVKMLTRGAEDKQTASWMRIHPRASDVRWTSERCWIYDHPRSGTVYAHGFLFPSEVTRVRKAMDAELERAAQQAPLGAGATPTSVLGSGTPAAWGHSSVSTFHARYTPPLPDLSTKHSVEALVEGSDMSLLREGNPMTPDYAWSHREGRRARYEGNRVGGTVVVHYIKKNMWYLETALALLEGEEQSEAERYESSRRTQAQTQTQTNQVVPVPVVPGLGTGLAGQPHPYQRKPVVMDLHGRGH
;
A
#
# COMPACT_ATOMS: atom_id res chain seq x y z
N MET A 1 36.41 33.02 1.38
CA MET A 1 35.28 32.47 2.15
C MET A 1 34.21 32.13 1.14
N THR A 2 34.04 30.85 0.84
CA THR A 2 33.08 30.35 -0.16
C THR A 2 31.66 30.66 0.30
N ASN A 3 30.88 31.36 -0.53
CA ASN A 3 29.56 31.88 -0.17
C ASN A 3 28.48 30.79 -0.39
N VAL A 4 28.53 29.72 0.42
CA VAL A 4 27.52 28.65 0.33
C VAL A 4 26.15 29.20 0.77
N PRO A 5 25.09 29.06 -0.04
CA PRO A 5 23.77 29.56 0.33
C PRO A 5 23.24 28.83 1.56
N LYS A 6 22.80 29.58 2.58
CA LYS A 6 22.27 29.04 3.84
C LYS A 6 20.81 28.61 3.73
N ALA A 7 20.40 27.67 4.59
CA ALA A 7 18.99 27.41 4.82
C ALA A 7 18.36 28.57 5.61
N VAL A 8 17.09 28.88 5.36
CA VAL A 8 16.37 29.96 6.05
C VAL A 8 15.13 29.41 6.74
N LEU A 9 15.08 29.49 8.06
CA LEU A 9 13.92 29.13 8.87
C LEU A 9 13.06 30.36 9.13
N TYR A 10 11.87 30.41 8.54
CA TYR A 10 10.82 31.36 8.89
C TYR A 10 10.01 30.81 10.08
N TYR A 11 10.00 31.54 11.19
CA TYR A 11 9.40 31.06 12.45
C TYR A 11 8.76 32.19 13.26
N TYR A 12 7.96 31.82 14.25
CA TYR A 12 7.46 32.76 15.25
C TYR A 12 7.79 32.24 16.64
N PRO A 13 8.50 33.00 17.50
CA PRO A 13 8.94 32.51 18.82
C PRO A 13 7.79 31.99 19.69
N LYS A 14 6.62 32.62 19.63
CA LYS A 14 5.44 32.20 20.43
C LYS A 14 4.64 31.07 19.78
N SER A 15 5.03 30.54 18.61
CA SER A 15 4.37 29.40 17.95
C SER A 15 4.87 28.07 18.50
N VAL A 16 3.94 27.18 18.86
CA VAL A 16 4.23 25.83 19.35
C VAL A 16 5.03 25.04 18.33
N TRP A 17 4.59 25.06 17.08
CA TRP A 17 5.22 24.28 16.02
C TRP A 17 6.57 24.84 15.59
N SER A 18 6.77 26.16 15.72
CA SER A 18 8.09 26.77 15.54
C SER A 18 9.05 26.33 16.63
N ALA A 19 8.59 26.23 17.88
CA ALA A 19 9.41 25.72 18.98
C ALA A 19 9.89 24.29 18.72
N VAL A 20 9.06 23.41 18.14
CA VAL A 20 9.49 22.04 17.78
C VAL A 20 10.66 22.06 16.79
N ALA A 21 10.60 22.92 15.75
CA ALA A 21 11.71 23.05 14.80
C ALA A 21 12.98 23.63 15.47
N LEU A 22 12.83 24.58 16.40
CA LEU A 22 13.94 25.12 17.17
C LEU A 22 14.57 24.07 18.10
N LEU A 23 13.74 23.25 18.78
CA LEU A 23 14.23 22.14 19.59
C LEU A 23 15.04 21.16 18.74
N ALA A 24 14.55 20.81 17.54
CA ALA A 24 15.27 19.95 16.61
C ALA A 24 16.62 20.55 16.19
N ILE A 25 16.65 21.85 15.87
CA ILE A 25 17.87 22.58 15.52
C ILE A 25 18.91 22.51 16.64
N GLU A 26 18.49 22.76 17.89
CA GLU A 26 19.39 22.75 19.04
C GLU A 26 19.86 21.33 19.38
N GLU A 27 18.98 20.32 19.35
CA GLU A 27 19.35 18.93 19.61
C GLU A 27 20.31 18.35 18.57
N LYS A 28 20.13 18.75 17.29
CA LYS A 28 21.02 18.33 16.19
C LYS A 28 22.28 19.19 16.09
N GLY A 29 22.37 20.29 16.85
CA GLY A 29 23.56 21.14 16.96
C GLY A 29 23.77 22.13 15.80
N TYR A 30 22.72 22.47 15.06
CA TYR A 30 22.79 23.41 13.92
C TYR A 30 23.22 24.81 14.35
N GLY A 31 24.28 25.33 13.70
CA GLY A 31 24.87 26.63 13.97
C GLY A 31 24.21 27.81 13.22
N PRO A 32 24.48 29.06 13.63
CA PRO A 32 23.99 30.28 12.96
C PRO A 32 24.61 30.52 11.58
N ASP A 33 25.69 29.83 11.27
CA ASP A 33 26.35 29.79 9.97
C ASP A 33 25.66 28.83 8.98
N GLU A 34 24.88 27.86 9.46
CA GLU A 34 24.16 26.88 8.62
C GLU A 34 22.70 27.29 8.34
N ILE A 35 22.03 27.87 9.35
CA ILE A 35 20.61 28.21 9.28
C ILE A 35 20.40 29.67 9.71
N ASP A 36 19.96 30.49 8.76
CA ASP A 36 19.46 31.84 9.04
C ASP A 36 18.02 31.76 9.56
N ARG A 37 17.71 32.53 10.60
CA ARG A 37 16.39 32.54 11.23
C ARG A 37 15.68 33.86 10.91
N LYS A 38 14.46 33.80 10.39
CA LYS A 38 13.61 34.96 10.07
C LYS A 38 12.30 34.91 10.85
N VAL A 39 11.99 35.99 11.57
CA VAL A 39 10.76 36.09 12.34
C VAL A 39 9.60 36.50 11.42
N VAL A 40 8.47 35.80 11.55
CA VAL A 40 7.19 36.16 10.94
C VAL A 40 6.20 36.41 12.06
N ASP A 41 5.84 37.66 12.28
CA ASP A 41 5.01 38.07 13.42
C ASP A 41 3.54 37.73 13.19
N LEU A 42 3.11 36.61 13.79
CA LEU A 42 1.72 36.17 13.75
C LEU A 42 0.76 37.12 14.47
N SER A 43 1.25 38.00 15.34
CA SER A 43 0.40 38.96 16.04
C SER A 43 -0.05 40.10 15.13
N LYS A 44 0.82 40.50 14.21
CA LYS A 44 0.55 41.52 13.18
C LYS A 44 -0.11 40.94 11.92
N GLY A 45 -0.22 39.62 11.82
CA GLY A 45 -0.80 38.95 10.66
C GLY A 45 0.14 38.90 9.45
N GLU A 46 1.46 38.96 9.66
CA GLU A 46 2.47 38.91 8.58
C GLU A 46 2.44 37.57 7.82
N ASN A 47 1.96 36.50 8.45
CA ASN A 47 1.76 35.21 7.79
C ASN A 47 0.66 35.25 6.70
N TYR A 48 -0.15 36.30 6.65
CA TYR A 48 -1.15 36.52 5.59
C TYR A 48 -0.62 37.39 4.45
N ASP A 49 0.59 37.95 4.59
CA ASP A 49 1.20 38.77 3.56
C ASP A 49 1.43 37.94 2.28
N PRO A 50 1.11 38.47 1.08
CA PRO A 50 1.30 37.77 -0.19
C PRO A 50 2.73 37.24 -0.41
N THR A 51 3.75 37.91 0.12
CA THR A 51 5.16 37.46 0.01
C THR A 51 5.41 36.20 0.85
N PHE A 52 4.85 36.11 2.06
CA PHE A 52 4.92 34.91 2.87
C PHE A 52 4.04 33.78 2.31
N LEU A 53 2.87 34.11 1.77
CA LEU A 53 1.96 33.13 1.15
C LEU A 53 2.56 32.44 -0.09
N ARG A 54 3.55 33.07 -0.76
CA ARG A 54 4.34 32.41 -1.82
C ARG A 54 5.24 31.31 -1.27
N LEU A 55 5.70 31.43 -0.02
CA LEU A 55 6.50 30.40 0.66
C LEU A 55 5.60 29.31 1.23
N ASN A 56 4.50 29.71 1.90
CA ASN A 56 3.53 28.78 2.47
C ASN A 56 2.09 29.24 2.25
N PRO A 57 1.34 28.61 1.32
CA PRO A 57 -0.04 29.00 1.03
C PRO A 57 -1.02 28.69 2.17
N LYS A 58 -0.63 27.89 3.17
CA LYS A 58 -1.45 27.61 4.37
C LYS A 58 -1.38 28.74 5.42
N ALA A 59 -0.53 29.75 5.21
CA ALA A 59 -0.32 30.86 6.15
C ALA A 59 0.13 30.39 7.55
N THR A 60 0.94 29.33 7.63
CA THR A 60 1.43 28.76 8.90
C THR A 60 2.95 28.88 9.03
N VAL A 61 3.44 28.81 10.27
CA VAL A 61 4.86 28.72 10.62
C VAL A 61 5.07 27.48 11.48
N PRO A 62 6.23 26.81 11.43
CA PRO A 62 7.46 27.20 10.73
C PRO A 62 7.48 26.86 9.23
N VAL A 63 8.37 27.50 8.48
CA VAL A 63 8.72 27.16 7.09
C VAL A 63 10.24 27.13 6.97
N LEU A 64 10.81 26.01 6.54
CA LEU A 64 12.25 25.88 6.32
C LEU A 64 12.54 25.91 4.81
N VAL A 65 13.23 26.93 4.34
CA VAL A 65 13.65 27.07 2.94
C VAL A 65 15.08 26.57 2.82
N VAL A 66 15.29 25.46 2.11
CA VAL A 66 16.59 24.79 1.98
C VAL A 66 17.11 24.89 0.56
N PRO A 67 18.41 25.14 0.34
CA PRO A 67 19.01 25.07 -0.98
C PRO A 67 19.06 23.62 -1.47
N TYR A 68 18.97 23.40 -2.79
CA TYR A 68 19.22 22.07 -3.37
C TYR A 68 20.71 21.76 -3.41
N GLU A 69 21.06 20.50 -3.12
CA GLU A 69 22.43 19.98 -3.12
C GLU A 69 23.19 20.26 -4.43
N ASN A 70 22.51 20.11 -5.58
CA ASN A 70 23.08 20.37 -6.90
C ASN A 70 23.19 21.86 -7.28
N SER A 71 22.92 22.78 -6.34
CA SER A 71 22.97 24.23 -6.56
C SER A 71 23.81 24.98 -5.52
N LEU A 72 24.72 24.25 -4.86
CA LEU A 72 25.63 24.78 -3.83
C LEU A 72 26.97 25.32 -4.39
N SER A 73 27.28 25.07 -5.67
CA SER A 73 28.47 25.60 -6.34
C SER A 73 28.30 27.07 -6.71
N GLU A 74 29.34 27.90 -6.58
CA GLU A 74 29.31 29.34 -6.91
C GLU A 74 28.91 29.62 -8.38
N ASP A 75 29.11 28.66 -9.29
CA ASP A 75 28.83 28.79 -10.73
C ASP A 75 27.37 28.47 -11.12
N THR A 76 26.53 27.99 -10.19
CA THR A 76 25.15 27.54 -10.48
C THR A 76 24.14 28.37 -9.70
N GLU A 77 23.08 28.87 -10.35
CA GLU A 77 21.98 29.58 -9.67
C GLU A 77 21.36 28.72 -8.55
N SER A 78 21.40 29.23 -7.31
CA SER A 78 20.86 28.54 -6.13
C SER A 78 19.36 28.32 -6.27
N ARG A 79 18.93 27.05 -6.27
CA ARG A 79 17.52 26.67 -6.25
C ARG A 79 17.15 26.33 -4.81
N TYR A 80 15.91 26.65 -4.42
CA TYR A 80 15.43 26.42 -3.05
C TYR A 80 14.15 25.60 -3.01
N LYS A 81 13.98 24.81 -1.95
CA LYS A 81 12.76 24.08 -1.61
C LYS A 81 12.22 24.56 -0.27
N ALA A 82 10.93 24.91 -0.21
CA ALA A 82 10.26 25.24 1.04
C ALA A 82 9.62 23.98 1.65
N LEU A 83 10.03 23.63 2.87
CA LEU A 83 9.36 22.66 3.73
C LEU A 83 8.38 23.42 4.62
N ILE A 84 7.08 23.14 4.48
CA ILE A 84 6.00 23.90 5.14
C ILE A 84 5.31 23.15 6.28
N GLU A 85 5.63 21.86 6.45
CA GLU A 85 5.05 20.99 7.49
C GLU A 85 6.08 20.72 8.58
N THR A 86 5.69 20.93 9.84
CA THR A 86 6.59 20.75 10.99
C THR A 86 7.17 19.33 11.07
N LYS A 87 6.37 18.31 10.78
CA LYS A 87 6.82 16.90 10.75
C LYS A 87 7.96 16.72 9.74
N ALA A 88 7.75 17.21 8.51
CA ALA A 88 8.74 17.14 7.44
C ALA A 88 10.00 17.96 7.73
N ILE A 89 9.87 19.12 8.40
CA ILE A 89 11.01 19.94 8.82
C ILE A 89 11.88 19.19 9.82
N VAL A 90 11.28 18.59 10.87
CA VAL A 90 12.03 17.86 11.91
C VAL A 90 12.69 16.61 11.32
N GLU A 91 11.97 15.84 10.50
CA GLU A 91 12.55 14.66 9.83
C GLU A 91 13.70 15.04 8.88
N PHE A 92 13.56 16.15 8.16
CA PHE A 92 14.64 16.66 7.32
C PHE A 92 15.87 17.04 8.15
N LEU A 93 15.69 17.83 9.21
CA LEU A 93 16.79 18.24 10.09
C LEU A 93 17.48 17.05 10.78
N ASP A 94 16.73 16.01 11.18
CA ASP A 94 17.33 14.80 11.75
C ASP A 94 18.18 14.04 10.73
N LYS A 95 17.68 13.89 9.49
CA LYS A 95 18.38 13.15 8.42
C LYS A 95 19.55 13.92 7.81
N SER A 96 19.42 15.24 7.68
CA SER A 96 20.42 16.08 7.02
C SER A 96 21.71 16.23 7.81
N ARG A 97 21.66 16.01 9.13
CA ARG A 97 22.85 16.05 10.00
C ARG A 97 22.98 14.72 10.75
N SER A 98 23.78 13.82 10.18
CA SER A 98 24.13 12.53 10.79
C SER A 98 25.53 12.60 11.42
N ALA A 99 25.93 11.56 12.16
CA ALA A 99 27.29 11.46 12.74
C ALA A 99 28.42 11.52 11.68
N ILE A 100 28.09 11.35 10.40
CA ILE A 100 28.99 11.51 9.25
C ILE A 100 28.40 12.63 8.38
N SER A 101 28.73 13.89 8.69
CA SER A 101 28.30 15.02 7.86
C SER A 101 29.04 14.99 6.51
N ARG A 102 28.29 15.10 5.39
CA ARG A 102 28.84 15.23 4.03
C ARG A 102 29.12 16.68 3.64
N THR A 103 28.69 17.63 4.44
CA THR A 103 28.91 19.07 4.27
C THR A 103 29.92 19.54 5.31
N HIS A 104 30.72 20.56 4.99
CA HIS A 104 31.59 21.24 5.95
C HIS A 104 30.73 21.89 7.06
N THR A 105 30.37 21.11 8.07
CA THR A 105 29.66 21.58 9.26
C THR A 105 30.66 22.23 10.20
N THR A 106 30.30 23.38 10.77
CA THR A 106 31.15 24.15 11.70
C THR A 106 31.22 23.59 13.11
N SER A 107 30.50 22.50 13.38
CA SER A 107 30.48 21.83 14.67
C SER A 107 31.08 20.43 14.53
N ASP A 108 32.16 20.19 15.26
CA ASP A 108 32.88 18.91 15.31
C ASP A 108 32.18 17.85 16.19
N ALA A 109 31.04 18.18 16.80
CA ALA A 109 30.32 17.28 17.69
C ALA A 109 29.41 16.32 16.91
N PRO A 110 29.45 14.99 17.17
CA PRO A 110 28.57 14.05 16.50
C PRO A 110 27.11 14.32 16.88
N ALA A 111 26.26 14.55 15.88
CA ALA A 111 24.84 14.82 16.11
C ALA A 111 24.09 13.53 16.54
N PRO A 112 23.23 13.60 17.58
CA PRO A 112 22.47 12.44 18.03
C PRO A 112 21.45 12.00 16.96
N ILE A 113 21.12 10.71 16.92
CA ILE A 113 20.07 10.16 16.06
C ILE A 113 18.75 10.23 16.84
N LEU A 114 17.78 11.01 16.34
CA LEU A 114 16.48 11.18 17.01
C LEU A 114 15.39 10.26 16.44
N SER A 115 15.59 9.75 15.22
CA SER A 115 14.71 8.76 14.61
C SER A 115 14.79 7.41 15.35
N PRO A 116 13.65 6.78 15.69
CA PRO A 116 13.64 5.49 16.40
C PRO A 116 14.21 4.36 15.54
N ALA A 117 15.01 3.48 16.15
CA ALA A 117 15.69 2.39 15.46
C ALA A 117 14.80 1.17 15.17
N THR A 118 13.73 0.96 15.94
CA THR A 118 12.86 -0.22 15.83
C THR A 118 11.50 0.12 15.25
N ILE A 119 10.91 -0.80 14.48
CA ILE A 119 9.57 -0.62 13.88
C ILE A 119 8.51 -0.35 14.95
N ALA A 120 8.60 -0.99 16.13
CA ALA A 120 7.66 -0.76 17.21
C ALA A 120 7.75 0.67 17.75
N ALA A 121 8.98 1.15 18.01
CA ALA A 121 9.22 2.52 18.42
C ALA A 121 8.83 3.52 17.31
N THR A 122 9.04 3.19 16.03
CA THR A 122 8.54 4.00 14.90
C THR A 122 7.01 4.09 14.89
N THR A 123 6.29 2.98 15.09
CA THR A 123 4.83 2.98 15.15
C THR A 123 4.31 3.83 16.31
N SER A 124 4.87 3.67 17.51
CA SER A 124 4.50 4.49 18.68
C SER A 124 4.88 5.97 18.49
N CYS A 125 6.02 6.25 17.88
CA CYS A 125 6.46 7.61 17.52
C CYS A 125 5.43 8.29 16.61
N THR A 126 5.04 7.62 15.53
CA THR A 126 4.02 8.13 14.59
C THR A 126 2.67 8.29 15.27
N ALA A 127 2.24 7.34 16.10
CA ALA A 127 0.97 7.44 16.82
C ALA A 127 0.92 8.65 17.77
N ILE A 128 2.00 8.90 18.52
CA ILE A 128 2.12 10.07 19.40
C ILE A 128 2.11 11.37 18.57
N ILE A 129 2.90 11.44 17.49
CA ILE A 129 2.96 12.62 16.63
C ILE A 129 1.61 12.89 15.97
N ASP A 130 0.94 11.88 15.42
CA ASP A 130 -0.37 12.05 14.79
C ASP A 130 -1.44 12.47 15.78
N LEU A 131 -1.42 11.95 17.01
CA LEU A 131 -2.30 12.38 18.09
C LEU A 131 -2.09 13.86 18.42
N LEU A 132 -0.85 14.31 18.60
CA LEU A 132 -0.52 15.70 18.96
C LEU A 132 -0.85 16.71 17.85
N HIS A 133 -0.82 16.28 16.58
CA HIS A 133 -1.18 17.09 15.42
C HIS A 133 -2.66 16.98 15.01
N SER A 134 -3.46 16.19 15.75
CA SER A 134 -4.91 16.09 15.51
C SER A 134 -5.65 17.38 15.86
N GLU A 135 -6.81 17.62 15.25
CA GLU A 135 -7.62 18.82 15.54
C GLU A 135 -8.11 18.88 16.99
N ILE A 136 -8.34 17.72 17.63
CA ILE A 136 -8.75 17.66 19.04
C ILE A 136 -7.63 18.03 20.00
N ALA A 137 -6.36 17.84 19.61
CA ALA A 137 -5.18 18.21 20.39
C ALA A 137 -4.61 19.58 20.00
N ASN A 138 -5.25 20.33 19.09
CA ASN A 138 -4.69 21.56 18.53
C ASN A 138 -4.42 22.62 19.62
N PRO A 139 -3.15 22.99 19.87
CA PRO A 139 -2.80 23.88 20.98
C PRO A 139 -3.27 25.33 20.76
N ASN A 140 -3.52 25.74 19.52
CA ASN A 140 -4.09 27.05 19.23
C ASN A 140 -5.58 27.10 19.59
N THR A 141 -6.32 26.02 19.32
CA THR A 141 -7.71 25.90 19.75
C THR A 141 -7.79 26.02 21.26
N LEU A 142 -7.00 25.23 22.00
CA LEU A 142 -6.95 25.28 23.47
C LEU A 142 -6.62 26.67 24.01
N ARG A 143 -5.72 27.42 23.35
CA ARG A 143 -5.40 28.81 23.71
C ARG A 143 -6.59 29.75 23.54
N TYR A 144 -7.30 29.68 22.41
CA TYR A 144 -8.39 30.62 22.12
C TYR A 144 -9.70 30.30 22.85
N VAL A 145 -9.87 29.07 23.36
CA VAL A 145 -11.01 28.68 24.19
C VAL A 145 -10.63 28.40 25.65
N ASN A 146 -9.62 29.11 26.16
CA ASN A 146 -9.08 28.92 27.52
C ASN A 146 -9.89 29.65 28.62
N ALA A 147 -11.22 29.60 28.56
CA ALA A 147 -12.09 30.24 29.57
C ALA A 147 -13.43 29.51 29.69
N ARG A 148 -13.87 29.20 30.92
CA ARG A 148 -15.07 28.40 31.22
C ARG A 148 -16.08 29.10 32.13
N ASP A 149 -15.74 30.30 32.56
CA ASP A 149 -16.49 31.19 33.44
C ASP A 149 -16.17 32.66 33.09
N ASP A 150 -16.92 33.61 33.67
CA ASP A 150 -16.77 35.04 33.35
C ASP A 150 -15.42 35.63 33.81
N GLU A 151 -14.80 35.10 34.87
CA GLU A 151 -13.50 35.59 35.37
C GLU A 151 -12.36 35.14 34.44
N SER A 152 -12.33 33.86 34.08
CA SER A 152 -11.38 33.34 33.10
C SER A 152 -11.57 33.96 31.72
N LEU A 153 -12.81 34.32 31.34
CA LEU A 153 -13.10 35.01 30.08
C LEU A 153 -12.49 36.42 30.04
N LYS A 154 -12.55 37.18 31.15
CA LYS A 154 -11.92 38.51 31.26
C LYS A 154 -10.40 38.41 31.15
N ALA A 155 -9.79 37.43 31.82
CA ALA A 155 -8.36 37.19 31.74
C ALA A 155 -7.93 36.83 30.30
N LEU A 156 -8.67 35.96 29.63
CA LEU A 156 -8.41 35.56 28.25
C LEU A 156 -8.57 36.74 27.27
N ALA A 157 -9.60 37.56 27.44
CA ALA A 157 -9.82 38.75 26.62
C ALA A 157 -8.67 39.75 26.75
N LYS A 158 -8.16 39.97 27.96
CA LYS A 158 -7.00 40.86 28.20
C LYS A 158 -5.75 40.37 27.45
N GLU A 159 -5.52 39.06 27.39
CA GLU A 159 -4.34 38.49 26.73
C GLU A 159 -4.46 38.47 25.19
N THR A 160 -5.66 38.22 24.64
CA THR A 160 -5.82 37.81 23.23
C THR A 160 -6.47 38.85 22.32
N THR A 161 -7.31 39.74 22.85
CA THR A 161 -8.12 40.66 22.04
C THR A 161 -7.27 41.61 21.19
N THR A 162 -6.18 42.17 21.74
CA THR A 162 -5.26 43.06 20.99
C THR A 162 -4.67 42.36 19.78
N THR A 163 -4.17 41.14 19.95
CA THR A 163 -3.60 40.33 18.87
C THR A 163 -4.65 39.98 17.81
N LEU A 164 -5.87 39.61 18.23
CA LEU A 164 -6.95 39.29 17.30
C LEU A 164 -7.41 40.51 16.49
N HIS A 165 -7.46 41.70 17.10
CA HIS A 165 -7.78 42.94 16.38
C HIS A 165 -6.71 43.30 15.36
N GLN A 166 -5.42 43.19 15.70
CA GLN A 166 -4.34 43.45 14.74
C GLN A 166 -4.43 42.51 13.53
N ARG A 167 -4.66 41.21 13.76
CA ARG A 167 -4.87 40.24 12.67
C ARG A 167 -6.13 40.52 11.85
N GLN A 168 -7.22 40.91 12.51
CA GLN A 168 -8.47 41.30 11.85
C GLN A 168 -8.25 42.52 10.93
N GLN A 169 -7.52 43.52 11.41
CA GLN A 169 -7.19 44.72 10.64
C GLN A 169 -6.29 44.39 9.45
N ALA A 170 -5.26 43.56 9.63
CA ALA A 170 -4.39 43.11 8.55
C ALA A 170 -5.18 42.39 7.43
N LEU A 171 -6.03 41.43 7.79
CA LEU A 171 -6.87 40.69 6.83
C LEU A 171 -7.85 41.61 6.09
N LYS A 172 -8.49 42.55 6.79
CA LYS A 172 -9.36 43.56 6.17
C LYS A 172 -8.59 44.47 5.21
N GLY A 173 -7.37 44.85 5.59
CA GLY A 173 -6.44 45.62 4.75
C GLY A 173 -6.13 44.88 3.44
N TYR A 174 -5.67 43.63 3.54
CA TYR A 174 -5.35 42.81 2.36
C TYR A 174 -6.56 42.57 1.45
N LEU A 175 -7.75 42.35 2.01
CA LEU A 175 -8.98 42.23 1.22
C LEU A 175 -9.32 43.53 0.49
N SER A 176 -9.23 44.68 1.18
CA SER A 176 -9.46 45.99 0.56
C SER A 176 -8.45 46.30 -0.54
N ASP A 177 -7.17 45.99 -0.32
CA ASP A 177 -6.11 46.21 -1.31
C ASP A 177 -6.25 45.28 -2.52
N ALA A 178 -6.77 44.06 -2.32
CA ALA A 178 -7.08 43.15 -3.41
C ALA A 178 -8.31 43.59 -4.21
N GLU A 179 -9.34 44.14 -3.56
CA GLU A 179 -10.53 44.71 -4.22
C GLU A 179 -10.19 45.97 -5.03
N LYS A 180 -9.32 46.83 -4.50
CA LYS A 180 -8.81 48.04 -5.18
C LYS A 180 -7.82 47.73 -6.31
N GLY A 181 -7.37 46.47 -6.42
CA GLY A 181 -6.39 46.03 -7.42
C GLY A 181 -4.94 46.43 -7.11
N THR A 182 -4.66 46.97 -5.92
CA THR A 182 -3.30 47.29 -5.43
C THR A 182 -2.46 46.03 -5.29
N ILE A 183 -3.07 44.94 -4.82
CA ILE A 183 -2.43 43.63 -4.64
C ILE A 183 -3.15 42.61 -5.53
N ARG A 184 -2.39 41.93 -6.42
CA ARG A 184 -2.92 40.85 -7.26
C ARG A 184 -2.67 39.49 -6.61
N VAL A 185 -3.73 38.84 -6.15
CA VAL A 185 -3.71 37.49 -5.54
C VAL A 185 -4.82 36.62 -6.11
N SER A 186 -4.64 35.29 -6.03
CA SER A 186 -5.62 34.31 -6.51
C SER A 186 -6.88 34.28 -5.64
N ASP A 187 -8.00 33.79 -6.20
CA ASP A 187 -9.26 33.68 -5.45
C ASP A 187 -9.16 32.69 -4.27
N LYS A 188 -8.23 31.72 -4.36
CA LYS A 188 -7.90 30.83 -3.23
C LYS A 188 -7.35 31.61 -2.04
N VAL A 189 -6.48 32.60 -2.28
CA VAL A 189 -5.91 33.44 -1.21
C VAL A 189 -6.97 34.36 -0.61
N LYS A 190 -7.85 34.94 -1.43
CA LYS A 190 -8.99 35.73 -0.94
C LYS A 190 -9.92 34.89 -0.07
N LYS A 191 -10.24 33.66 -0.50
CA LYS A 191 -11.03 32.70 0.26
C LYS A 191 -10.38 32.36 1.60
N LEU A 192 -9.06 32.09 1.61
CA LEU A 192 -8.31 31.87 2.84
C LEU A 192 -8.40 33.08 3.79
N TRP A 193 -8.21 34.31 3.29
CA TRP A 193 -8.32 35.51 4.12
C TRP A 193 -9.71 35.69 4.71
N LEU A 194 -10.77 35.44 3.93
CA LEU A 194 -12.16 35.49 4.40
C LEU A 194 -12.42 34.45 5.49
N GLU A 195 -12.04 33.19 5.28
CA GLU A 195 -12.23 32.12 6.26
C GLU A 195 -11.49 32.42 7.58
N LYS A 196 -10.27 32.96 7.51
CA LYS A 196 -9.50 33.35 8.71
C LYS A 196 -10.10 34.58 9.39
N LEU A 197 -10.63 35.53 8.62
CA LEU A 197 -11.32 36.69 9.15
C LEU A 197 -12.60 36.28 9.88
N ASP A 198 -13.39 35.37 9.32
CA ASP A 198 -14.61 34.85 9.94
C ASP A 198 -14.31 34.11 11.25
N ALA A 199 -13.28 33.28 11.28
CA ALA A 199 -12.84 32.59 12.49
C ALA A 199 -12.42 33.58 13.61
N ILE A 200 -11.69 34.65 13.25
CA ILE A 200 -11.30 35.71 14.20
C ILE A 200 -12.53 36.47 14.70
N ASN A 201 -13.47 36.80 13.81
CA ASN A 201 -14.69 37.52 14.15
C ASN A 201 -15.56 36.73 15.14
N LEU A 202 -15.65 35.40 14.98
CA LEU A 202 -16.41 34.53 15.88
C LEU A 202 -15.89 34.59 17.32
N ILE A 203 -14.56 34.61 17.49
CA ILE A 203 -13.93 34.67 18.82
C ILE A 203 -14.06 36.10 19.40
N LEU A 204 -13.77 37.13 18.59
CA LEU A 204 -13.90 38.53 19.01
C LEU A 204 -15.32 38.89 19.44
N ALA A 205 -16.34 38.32 18.80
CA ALA A 205 -17.75 38.53 19.14
C ALA A 205 -18.12 38.13 20.58
N VAL A 206 -17.25 37.35 21.26
CA VAL A 206 -17.42 37.00 22.67
C VAL A 206 -16.43 37.76 23.55
N LEU A 207 -15.17 37.90 23.11
CA LEU A 207 -14.10 38.51 23.91
C LEU A 207 -14.24 40.01 24.10
N VAL A 208 -14.76 40.75 23.12
CA VAL A 208 -14.94 42.21 23.22
C VAL A 208 -15.91 42.57 24.35
N ASP A 209 -16.91 41.72 24.59
CA ASP A 209 -17.91 41.92 25.63
C ASP A 209 -17.55 41.28 26.97
N ALA A 210 -16.35 40.69 27.12
CA ALA A 210 -15.96 39.90 28.29
C ALA A 210 -16.12 40.66 29.63
N GLU A 211 -15.92 41.98 29.64
CA GLU A 211 -16.07 42.80 30.84
C GLU A 211 -17.54 43.06 31.23
N LYS A 212 -18.47 42.95 30.27
CA LYS A 212 -19.90 43.14 30.52
C LYS A 212 -20.44 42.00 31.37
N PRO A 213 -21.13 42.29 32.50
CA PRO A 213 -21.78 41.26 33.30
C PRO A 213 -22.92 40.62 32.51
N GLN A 214 -23.22 39.35 32.79
CA GLN A 214 -24.24 38.59 32.05
C GLN A 214 -25.61 39.28 31.98
N ALA A 215 -25.99 40.06 33.02
CA ALA A 215 -27.24 40.83 33.03
C ALA A 215 -27.30 41.93 31.96
N ALA A 216 -26.16 42.53 31.59
CA ALA A 216 -26.05 43.65 30.66
C ALA A 216 -25.92 43.23 29.18
N LEU A 217 -25.85 41.93 28.90
CA LEU A 217 -25.73 41.39 27.55
C LEU A 217 -27.10 41.22 26.86
N GLY A 218 -27.13 41.45 25.55
CA GLY A 218 -28.25 41.12 24.68
C GLY A 218 -28.49 39.61 24.58
N GLU A 219 -29.64 39.19 24.04
CA GLU A 219 -30.00 37.76 23.93
C GLU A 219 -29.01 36.97 23.06
N GLN A 220 -28.56 37.55 21.94
CA GLN A 220 -27.57 36.94 21.05
C GLN A 220 -26.18 36.86 21.68
N GLU A 221 -25.74 37.91 22.39
CA GLU A 221 -24.44 37.94 23.07
C GLU A 221 -24.40 36.90 24.20
N LYS A 222 -25.50 36.75 24.95
CA LYS A 222 -25.69 35.67 25.93
C LYS A 222 -25.56 34.29 25.28
N ALA A 223 -26.23 34.08 24.15
CA ALA A 223 -26.16 32.81 23.42
C ALA A 223 -24.74 32.50 22.93
N ASN A 224 -24.04 33.50 22.38
CA ASN A 224 -22.65 33.37 21.92
C ASN A 224 -21.70 33.04 23.08
N ARG A 225 -21.83 33.71 24.23
CA ARG A 225 -21.02 33.43 25.43
C ARG A 225 -21.27 32.02 25.98
N LEU A 226 -22.53 31.60 26.05
CA LEU A 226 -22.87 30.23 26.49
C LEU A 226 -22.32 29.16 25.52
N ALA A 227 -22.40 29.41 24.22
CA ALA A 227 -21.82 28.52 23.21
C ALA A 227 -20.29 28.44 23.35
N PHE A 228 -19.62 29.59 23.57
CA PHE A 228 -18.18 29.64 23.83
C PHE A 228 -17.77 28.80 25.05
N PHE A 229 -18.45 28.96 26.20
CA PHE A 229 -18.16 28.15 27.38
C PHE A 229 -18.42 26.66 27.16
N LYS A 230 -19.45 26.30 26.39
CA LYS A 230 -19.69 24.89 26.02
C LYS A 230 -18.54 24.33 25.20
N THR A 231 -18.06 25.07 24.20
CA THR A 231 -16.90 24.68 23.39
C THR A 231 -15.61 24.58 24.23
N ALA A 232 -15.39 25.54 25.14
CA ALA A 232 -14.24 25.53 26.04
C ALA A 232 -14.25 24.31 26.96
N ARG A 233 -15.40 23.96 27.55
CA ARG A 233 -15.54 22.74 28.35
C ARG A 233 -15.30 21.49 27.53
N GLN A 234 -15.86 21.40 26.32
CA GLN A 234 -15.62 20.25 25.45
C GLN A 234 -14.12 20.09 25.11
N ALA A 235 -13.44 21.18 24.76
CA ALA A 235 -12.03 21.15 24.40
C ALA A 235 -11.14 20.73 25.58
N TRP A 236 -11.39 21.26 26.77
CA TRP A 236 -10.53 21.02 27.93
C TRP A 236 -10.93 19.81 28.79
N GLU A 237 -12.22 19.58 29.01
CA GLU A 237 -12.72 18.57 29.96
C GLU A 237 -12.94 17.20 29.31
N VAL A 238 -13.07 17.14 27.97
CA VAL A 238 -13.32 15.90 27.23
C VAL A 238 -12.19 15.62 26.25
N ASN A 239 -11.95 16.53 25.30
CA ASN A 239 -10.98 16.26 24.24
C ASN A 239 -9.55 16.16 24.80
N LEU A 240 -9.14 17.10 25.67
CA LEU A 240 -7.80 17.07 26.26
C LEU A 240 -7.61 15.89 27.22
N SER A 241 -8.63 15.51 28.00
CA SER A 241 -8.55 14.33 28.87
C SER A 241 -8.34 13.05 28.06
N ASP A 242 -9.03 12.91 26.93
CA ASP A 242 -8.88 11.76 26.02
C ASP A 242 -7.48 11.74 25.41
N VAL A 243 -6.99 12.89 24.94
CA VAL A 243 -5.63 13.04 24.39
C VAL A 243 -4.57 12.66 25.42
N LEU A 244 -4.65 13.19 26.65
CA LEU A 244 -3.67 12.88 27.70
C LEU A 244 -3.73 11.41 28.15
N THR A 245 -4.93 10.81 28.16
CA THR A 245 -5.10 9.38 28.47
C THR A 245 -4.46 8.51 27.40
N GLN A 246 -4.72 8.80 26.13
CA GLN A 246 -4.13 8.08 25.01
C GLN A 246 -2.61 8.26 24.98
N LEU A 247 -2.13 9.48 25.19
CA LEU A 247 -0.71 9.78 25.27
C LEU A 247 -0.02 9.00 26.40
N SER A 248 -0.61 8.97 27.60
CA SER A 248 -0.09 8.19 28.73
C SER A 248 -0.05 6.68 28.47
N LYS A 249 -0.93 6.18 27.59
CA LYS A 249 -0.96 4.77 27.17
C LYS A 249 0.17 4.46 26.18
N GLU A 250 0.40 5.34 25.21
CA GLU A 250 1.44 5.16 24.19
C GLU A 250 2.86 5.41 24.73
N MET A 251 3.01 6.22 25.78
CA MET A 251 4.31 6.50 26.38
C MET A 251 4.86 5.31 27.17
N ILE A 252 6.18 5.11 27.09
CA ILE A 252 6.91 4.11 27.88
C ILE A 252 7.54 4.75 29.13
N GLY A 253 8.19 5.92 28.98
CA GLY A 253 8.82 6.69 30.05
C GLY A 253 10.31 6.35 30.26
N PRO A 254 11.15 7.29 30.72
CA PRO A 254 10.83 8.68 31.05
C PRO A 254 10.59 9.56 29.81
N TYR A 255 11.19 9.25 28.66
CA TYR A 255 10.84 9.85 27.37
C TYR A 255 9.71 9.07 26.69
N ALA A 256 9.14 9.63 25.62
CA ALA A 256 7.98 9.07 24.92
C ALA A 256 8.19 7.59 24.55
N LEU A 257 9.38 7.24 24.09
CA LEU A 257 9.73 5.88 23.62
C LEU A 257 10.66 5.11 24.58
N GLY A 258 10.82 5.55 25.83
CA GLY A 258 11.70 4.91 26.82
C GLY A 258 12.78 5.86 27.33
N ASP A 259 14.02 5.38 27.42
CA ASP A 259 15.15 6.17 27.97
C ASP A 259 15.84 7.07 26.93
N GLN A 260 15.56 6.89 25.64
CA GLN A 260 16.17 7.66 24.56
C GLN A 260 15.27 8.82 24.10
N PHE A 261 15.88 10.01 23.94
CA PHE A 261 15.22 11.19 23.40
C PHE A 261 15.07 11.06 21.88
N SER A 262 13.87 11.31 21.36
CA SER A 262 13.47 11.00 19.99
C SER A 262 12.69 12.13 19.33
N ILE A 263 12.33 11.94 18.05
CA ILE A 263 11.46 12.88 17.31
C ILE A 263 10.10 13.06 18.01
N ALA A 264 9.54 12.01 18.62
CA ALA A 264 8.28 12.12 19.37
C ALA A 264 8.41 13.10 20.55
N ASP A 265 9.56 13.12 21.21
CA ASP A 265 9.84 13.98 22.36
C ASP A 265 9.96 15.45 21.98
N LEU A 266 10.47 15.76 20.79
CA LEU A 266 10.49 17.13 20.26
C LEU A 266 9.06 17.67 20.10
N HIS A 267 8.17 16.87 19.49
CA HIS A 267 6.77 17.24 19.28
C HIS A 267 6.00 17.33 20.60
N LEU A 268 6.17 16.33 21.47
CA LEU A 268 5.53 16.28 22.78
C LEU A 268 6.02 17.43 23.67
N GLY A 269 7.32 17.69 23.70
CA GLY A 269 7.90 18.75 24.51
C GLY A 269 7.40 20.13 24.09
N GLY A 270 7.34 20.41 22.79
CA GLY A 270 6.78 21.67 22.28
C GLY A 270 5.30 21.85 22.62
N TRP A 271 4.50 20.80 22.43
CA TRP A 271 3.07 20.79 22.71
C TRP A 271 2.76 20.90 24.21
N LEU A 272 3.37 20.04 25.03
CA LEU A 272 3.14 19.96 26.46
C LEU A 272 3.54 21.25 27.17
N SER A 273 4.64 21.88 26.76
CA SER A 273 5.06 23.19 27.28
C SER A 273 3.98 24.26 27.12
N ARG A 274 3.21 24.25 26.02
CA ARG A 274 2.08 25.16 25.83
C ARG A 274 0.89 24.78 26.70
N VAL A 275 0.51 23.50 26.71
CA VAL A 275 -0.67 23.02 27.43
C VAL A 275 -0.50 23.20 28.93
N ALA A 276 0.67 22.86 29.48
CA ALA A 276 1.03 23.07 30.87
C ALA A 276 0.94 24.56 31.26
N ARG A 277 1.51 25.46 30.43
CA ARG A 277 1.43 26.91 30.67
C ARG A 277 -0.01 27.44 30.68
N LEU A 278 -0.85 26.96 29.76
CA LEU A 278 -2.27 27.34 29.70
C LEU A 278 -3.06 26.86 30.93
N ALA A 279 -2.61 25.78 31.58
CA ALA A 279 -3.15 25.29 32.85
C ALA A 279 -2.49 25.93 34.09
N GLY A 280 -1.63 26.93 33.92
CA GLY A 280 -1.00 27.68 35.02
C GLY A 280 0.31 27.08 35.55
N ALA A 281 0.94 26.17 34.80
CA ALA A 281 2.29 25.71 35.12
C ALA A 281 3.36 26.73 34.72
N THR A 282 4.45 26.78 35.48
CA THR A 282 5.65 27.57 35.20
C THR A 282 6.82 26.67 34.86
N LYS A 283 7.92 27.25 34.37
CA LYS A 283 9.14 26.51 34.00
C LYS A 283 9.90 25.96 35.22
N GLU A 284 9.59 26.46 36.41
CA GLU A 284 10.16 26.05 37.70
C GLU A 284 9.45 24.81 38.29
N ASP A 285 8.19 24.58 37.92
CA ASP A 285 7.38 23.47 38.45
C ASP A 285 7.95 22.10 38.08
N ASP A 286 7.99 21.18 39.06
CA ASP A 286 8.29 19.76 38.83
C ASP A 286 7.14 19.02 38.13
N GLY A 287 7.43 17.85 37.57
CA GLY A 287 6.49 17.07 36.78
C GLY A 287 5.24 16.69 37.56
N SER A 288 5.38 16.45 38.87
CA SER A 288 4.25 16.12 39.76
C SER A 288 3.29 17.32 39.93
N THR A 289 3.86 18.52 40.04
CA THR A 289 3.13 19.79 40.15
C THR A 289 2.45 20.12 38.84
N VAL A 290 3.14 19.97 37.70
CA VAL A 290 2.56 20.20 36.37
C VAL A 290 1.38 19.27 36.11
N VAL A 291 1.52 17.98 36.39
CA VAL A 291 0.43 17.01 36.24
C VAL A 291 -0.74 17.35 37.15
N SER A 292 -0.47 17.70 38.40
CA SER A 292 -1.51 18.09 39.37
C SER A 292 -2.26 19.37 38.93
N LYS A 293 -1.55 20.34 38.34
CA LYS A 293 -2.15 21.55 37.74
C LYS A 293 -3.01 21.19 36.53
N LEU A 294 -2.55 20.30 35.65
CA LEU A 294 -3.31 19.82 34.50
C LEU A 294 -4.59 19.06 34.91
N GLU A 295 -4.48 18.10 35.84
CA GLU A 295 -5.63 17.34 36.39
C GLU A 295 -6.66 18.30 37.00
N ARG A 296 -6.22 19.27 37.82
CA ARG A 296 -7.10 20.28 38.42
C ARG A 296 -7.74 21.18 37.36
N TYR A 297 -6.96 21.59 36.36
CA TYR A 297 -7.44 22.48 35.32
C TYR A 297 -8.46 21.78 34.40
N ILE A 298 -8.28 20.50 34.09
CA ILE A 298 -9.25 19.70 33.34
C ILE A 298 -10.52 19.49 34.17
N GLY A 299 -10.37 19.16 35.46
CA GLY A 299 -11.51 18.96 36.35
C GLY A 299 -12.26 17.65 36.10
N GLY A 300 -13.52 17.56 36.53
CA GLY A 300 -14.37 16.38 36.29
C GLY A 300 -13.91 15.08 36.98
N GLY A 301 -12.97 15.15 37.92
CA GLY A 301 -12.37 13.98 38.57
C GLY A 301 -11.30 13.27 37.71
N PHE A 302 -10.83 13.91 36.63
CA PHE A 302 -9.79 13.36 35.78
C PHE A 302 -8.46 13.20 36.52
N LEU A 303 -7.88 11.99 36.47
CA LEU A 303 -6.59 11.67 37.06
C LEU A 303 -5.78 10.83 36.07
N LEU A 304 -4.51 11.17 35.90
CA LEU A 304 -3.56 10.40 35.12
C LEU A 304 -3.02 9.22 35.93
N ALA A 305 -2.76 8.11 35.23
CA ALA A 305 -2.17 6.93 35.82
C ALA A 305 -0.78 7.26 36.40
N ARG A 306 -0.56 6.83 37.65
CA ARG A 306 0.73 6.94 38.37
C ARG A 306 1.35 5.55 38.44
N ASP A 307 1.81 5.06 37.30
CA ASP A 307 2.31 3.71 37.08
C ASP A 307 3.81 3.64 36.72
N PHE A 308 4.47 4.78 36.57
CA PHE A 308 5.89 4.86 36.22
C PHE A 308 6.79 4.93 37.46
N THR A 309 7.93 4.24 37.42
CA THR A 309 8.95 4.27 38.48
C THR A 309 10.29 4.52 37.80
N THR A 310 11.04 5.54 38.25
CA THR A 310 12.36 5.86 37.68
C THR A 310 13.37 4.75 38.00
N GLU A 311 14.35 4.52 37.12
CA GLU A 311 15.38 3.51 37.34
C GLU A 311 16.18 3.75 38.62
N GLN A 312 16.49 5.01 38.92
CA GLN A 312 17.21 5.39 40.14
C GLN A 312 16.41 5.02 41.39
N ALA A 313 15.11 5.34 41.41
CA ALA A 313 14.26 5.01 42.55
C ALA A 313 14.03 3.49 42.68
N ARG A 314 14.01 2.75 41.57
CA ARG A 314 13.96 1.28 41.55
C ARG A 314 15.20 0.62 42.16
N ARG A 315 16.37 1.24 42.02
CA ARG A 315 17.65 0.77 42.58
C ARG A 315 17.83 1.14 44.06
N GLU A 316 17.28 2.28 44.48
CA GLU A 316 17.49 2.82 45.83
C GLU A 316 16.43 2.38 46.86
N ASN A 317 15.18 2.08 46.46
CA ASN A 317 14.14 1.66 47.42
C ASN A 317 12.93 0.96 46.77
N ALA A 318 12.49 -0.19 47.29
CA ALA A 318 11.34 -0.94 46.74
C ALA A 318 9.97 -0.24 46.91
N ASN A 319 9.90 0.79 47.77
CA ASN A 319 8.71 1.62 48.02
C ASN A 319 8.77 3.00 47.32
N ALA A 320 9.55 3.12 46.23
CA ALA A 320 9.66 4.35 45.45
C ALA A 320 8.28 4.92 45.02
N GLN A 321 8.14 6.24 45.13
CA GLN A 321 6.92 6.95 44.75
C GLN A 321 6.65 6.79 43.24
N LYS A 322 5.49 6.23 42.88
CA LYS A 322 5.08 6.09 41.48
C LYS A 322 4.68 7.45 40.90
N LEU A 323 5.29 7.81 39.79
CA LEU A 323 5.02 9.03 39.04
C LEU A 323 4.08 8.75 37.88
N SER A 324 3.46 9.79 37.33
CA SER A 324 2.85 9.68 36.00
C SER A 324 3.94 9.77 34.94
N LYS A 325 3.76 9.06 33.82
CA LYS A 325 4.71 9.09 32.70
C LYS A 325 4.92 10.50 32.15
N LEU A 326 3.85 11.31 32.12
CA LEU A 326 3.93 12.72 31.72
C LEU A 326 4.72 13.59 32.71
N GLY A 327 4.61 13.31 34.02
CA GLY A 327 5.41 13.99 35.02
C GLY A 327 6.89 13.66 34.88
N ALA A 328 7.21 12.37 34.74
CA ALA A 328 8.58 11.91 34.50
C ALA A 328 9.17 12.49 33.20
N PHE A 329 8.36 12.57 32.13
CA PHE A 329 8.74 13.24 30.89
C PHE A 329 9.04 14.72 31.08
N TRP A 330 8.19 15.45 31.82
CA TRP A 330 8.41 16.86 32.09
C TRP A 330 9.73 17.11 32.84
N ASP A 331 10.00 16.31 33.87
CA ASP A 331 11.24 16.40 34.65
C ASP A 331 12.48 16.09 33.80
N ALA A 332 12.39 15.09 32.91
CA ALA A 332 13.48 14.78 31.99
C ALA A 332 13.66 15.88 30.92
N LEU A 333 12.57 16.43 30.38
CA LEU A 333 12.58 17.45 29.34
C LEU A 333 13.16 18.78 29.83
N ARG A 334 12.73 19.25 31.01
CA ARG A 334 13.14 20.56 31.54
C ARG A 334 14.64 20.65 31.81
N GLU A 335 15.31 19.52 32.05
CA GLU A 335 16.75 19.47 32.26
C GLU A 335 17.55 19.58 30.96
N ARG A 336 16.92 19.33 29.80
CA ARG A 336 17.61 19.34 28.50
C ARG A 336 18.09 20.73 28.11
N PRO A 337 19.33 20.87 27.61
CA PRO A 337 19.86 22.15 27.12
C PRO A 337 19.02 22.77 26.00
N SER A 338 18.48 21.95 25.08
CA SER A 338 17.63 22.42 23.98
C SER A 338 16.36 23.09 24.49
N TRP A 339 15.67 22.48 25.46
CA TRP A 339 14.46 23.03 26.05
C TRP A 339 14.77 24.30 26.83
N LYS A 340 15.84 24.30 27.63
CA LYS A 340 16.35 25.51 28.31
C LYS A 340 16.64 26.61 27.29
N ARG A 341 17.24 26.31 26.16
CA ARG A 341 17.54 27.34 25.14
C ARG A 341 16.30 27.92 24.47
N VAL A 342 15.29 27.10 24.20
CA VAL A 342 14.05 27.54 23.55
C VAL A 342 13.10 28.25 24.51
N TYR A 343 13.06 27.87 25.79
CA TYR A 343 12.04 28.33 26.75
C TYR A 343 12.57 29.06 28.00
N VAL A 344 13.87 28.95 28.31
CA VAL A 344 14.48 29.57 29.51
C VAL A 344 15.46 30.68 29.13
N ASN A 345 16.33 30.43 28.13
CA ASN A 345 17.40 31.33 27.69
C ASN A 345 17.06 32.08 26.39
N SER A 346 15.88 31.85 25.81
CA SER A 346 15.35 32.76 24.81
C SER A 346 14.96 34.03 25.57
N THR A 347 15.89 34.99 25.58
CA THR A 347 15.68 36.32 26.12
C THR A 347 14.44 36.92 25.43
N ASP A 348 13.30 36.82 26.11
CA ASP A 348 12.36 37.93 26.22
C ASP A 348 13.15 39.09 26.86
N ASP A 349 14.03 39.73 26.08
CA ASP A 349 14.34 41.13 26.27
C ASP A 349 13.48 41.88 25.24
N GLU A 350 12.37 42.42 25.76
CA GLU A 350 11.89 43.70 25.28
C GLU A 350 13.07 44.68 25.26
N ASP A 351 13.23 45.39 24.14
CA ASP A 351 14.24 46.40 23.87
C ASP A 351 15.70 45.91 23.64
N THR A 352 16.23 46.25 22.46
CA THR A 352 17.64 46.13 21.99
C THR A 352 18.13 44.80 21.41
N ALA A 353 17.78 44.54 20.14
CA ALA A 353 18.70 43.90 19.19
C ALA A 353 18.46 44.42 17.76
N THR A 354 19.11 45.54 17.45
CA THR A 354 19.40 46.03 16.11
C THR A 354 20.27 45.03 15.35
N LEU A 355 19.64 44.14 14.58
CA LEU A 355 20.26 43.49 13.43
C LEU A 355 19.36 43.74 12.22
N ASN A 356 19.82 44.68 11.38
CA ASN A 356 19.26 45.19 10.13
C ASN A 356 17.98 44.51 9.63
N ILE A 357 16.85 45.05 10.08
CA ILE A 357 15.54 44.82 9.49
C ILE A 357 15.47 45.64 8.20
N HIS A 358 15.65 45.00 7.04
CA HIS A 358 15.05 45.51 5.81
C HIS A 358 13.55 45.19 5.85
N SER A 359 12.79 46.10 6.44
CA SER A 359 11.36 46.22 6.24
C SER A 359 11.08 46.38 4.74
N PHE A 360 10.11 45.64 4.21
CA PHE A 360 9.55 45.91 2.89
C PHE A 360 9.07 47.39 2.84
N PRO A 361 9.62 48.24 1.96
CA PRO A 361 9.05 49.56 1.74
C PRO A 361 7.81 49.43 0.84
N PRO A 362 6.75 50.23 1.06
CA PRO A 362 5.65 50.33 0.12
C PRO A 362 6.10 51.19 -1.07
N ASN A 363 5.76 50.76 -2.28
CA ASN A 363 5.96 51.47 -3.55
C ASN A 363 7.42 51.72 -4.02
N SER A 364 7.95 50.80 -4.82
CA SER A 364 8.84 51.19 -5.92
C SER A 364 8.82 50.16 -7.06
N ARG A 365 8.50 50.64 -8.25
CA ARG A 365 8.61 49.96 -9.54
C ARG A 365 10.02 49.35 -9.68
N PHE A 366 10.13 48.03 -9.88
CA PHE A 366 11.37 47.45 -10.37
C PHE A 366 11.36 47.45 -11.90
N LEU A 367 12.13 48.39 -12.43
CA LEU A 367 12.50 48.58 -13.81
C LEU A 367 13.37 47.41 -14.27
N PHE A 368 12.98 46.80 -15.39
CA PHE A 368 13.93 46.20 -16.31
C PHE A 368 14.84 47.31 -16.87
N PRO A 369 16.17 47.15 -16.95
CA PRO A 369 16.94 47.88 -17.93
C PRO A 369 16.82 47.16 -19.27
N ALA A 370 16.19 47.83 -20.23
CA ALA A 370 16.28 47.51 -21.64
C ALA A 370 17.27 48.46 -22.33
N SER A 371 18.12 47.88 -23.18
CA SER A 371 18.51 48.34 -24.53
C SER A 371 20.01 48.54 -24.75
N ALA A 372 20.57 47.74 -25.66
CA ALA A 372 20.96 48.21 -27.00
C ALA A 372 21.08 47.02 -27.96
N ALA A 373 20.75 47.28 -29.22
CA ALA A 373 20.38 46.32 -30.25
C ALA A 373 21.55 45.79 -31.09
N SER A 374 21.42 44.56 -31.61
CA SER A 374 21.77 44.18 -32.98
C SER A 374 21.24 42.77 -33.32
N THR A 375 20.27 42.70 -34.23
CA THR A 375 19.75 41.52 -34.94
C THR A 375 20.67 41.12 -36.11
N PRO A 376 20.39 40.06 -36.90
CA PRO A 376 19.89 38.70 -36.59
C PRO A 376 20.69 37.60 -37.33
N SER A 377 20.60 36.32 -36.92
CA SER A 377 20.50 35.16 -37.85
C SER A 377 20.66 33.79 -37.17
N VAL A 378 19.71 32.88 -37.49
CA VAL A 378 19.90 31.43 -37.76
C VAL A 378 20.05 30.47 -36.55
N SER A 379 19.02 29.63 -36.39
CA SER A 379 19.03 28.29 -35.75
C SER A 379 19.76 27.26 -36.64
N PRO A 380 20.03 25.97 -36.29
CA PRO A 380 19.55 25.17 -35.15
C PRO A 380 20.57 24.17 -34.49
N LEU A 381 20.13 23.55 -33.38
CA LEU A 381 20.38 22.12 -32.99
C LEU A 381 21.76 21.67 -32.40
N PRO A 382 21.84 20.51 -31.71
CA PRO A 382 22.28 20.40 -30.31
C PRO A 382 23.46 19.43 -30.09
N SER A 383 23.96 19.34 -28.85
CA SER A 383 24.69 18.15 -28.39
C SER A 383 24.44 17.86 -26.91
N ARG A 384 24.02 16.60 -26.65
CA ARG A 384 24.10 15.87 -25.38
C ARG A 384 25.59 15.72 -24.99
N SER A 385 26.05 15.34 -23.79
CA SER A 385 25.57 14.44 -22.74
C SER A 385 26.63 14.45 -21.61
N THR A 386 26.25 14.19 -20.35
CA THR A 386 26.75 13.07 -19.51
C THR A 386 26.15 13.11 -18.09
N SER A 387 25.44 12.03 -17.74
CA SER A 387 25.19 11.53 -16.37
C SER A 387 26.48 10.82 -15.84
N PRO A 388 26.60 10.20 -14.64
CA PRO A 388 25.63 10.01 -13.54
C PRO A 388 26.19 10.20 -12.10
N LEU A 389 25.30 10.41 -11.12
CA LEU A 389 25.07 9.50 -9.96
C LEU A 389 24.25 10.18 -8.83
N PRO A 390 23.44 9.40 -8.08
CA PRO A 390 22.41 9.91 -7.17
C PRO A 390 22.80 9.79 -5.69
N GLN A 391 22.37 10.74 -4.86
CA GLN A 391 22.26 10.53 -3.42
C GLN A 391 20.82 10.72 -2.92
N PHE A 392 20.42 9.72 -2.15
CA PHE A 392 19.11 9.42 -1.61
C PHE A 392 18.76 10.30 -0.39
N TYR A 393 17.46 10.59 -0.20
CA TYR A 393 16.66 10.14 0.96
C TYR A 393 15.20 10.66 0.85
N PRO A 394 14.18 9.79 0.75
CA PRO A 394 12.80 10.11 1.11
C PRO A 394 12.51 9.71 2.57
N SER A 395 11.58 10.42 3.20
CA SER A 395 10.88 10.00 4.43
C SER A 395 9.40 9.76 4.11
N PRO A 396 8.73 8.81 4.77
CA PRO A 396 7.49 8.21 4.31
C PRO A 396 6.22 8.78 4.97
N HIS A 397 5.23 9.04 4.09
CA HIS A 397 3.77 8.98 4.23
C HIS A 397 3.07 9.18 5.60
N SER A 398 2.11 10.12 5.62
CA SER A 398 0.92 10.05 6.48
C SER A 398 -0.33 9.80 5.64
N GLY A 399 -1.19 8.93 6.15
CA GLY A 399 -2.33 8.33 5.46
C GLY A 399 -3.51 9.26 5.20
N SER A 400 -4.21 8.91 4.13
CA SER A 400 -5.48 9.45 3.67
C SER A 400 -6.61 9.15 4.65
N SER A 401 -7.33 10.20 5.07
CA SER A 401 -8.68 10.13 5.62
C SER A 401 -9.54 11.14 4.86
N CYS A 402 -10.52 10.62 4.10
CA CYS A 402 -11.51 11.41 3.37
C CYS A 402 -12.53 12.04 4.33
N PRO A 403 -13.10 13.19 3.95
CA PRO A 403 -14.51 13.13 3.57
C PRO A 403 -14.90 14.01 2.36
N SER A 404 -15.80 13.43 1.54
CA SER A 404 -16.93 14.02 0.82
C SER A 404 -16.78 15.30 -0.03
N GLU A 405 -17.01 15.09 -1.33
CA GLU A 405 -17.54 15.94 -2.43
C GLU A 405 -18.00 17.39 -2.15
N SER A 406 -17.60 18.31 -3.04
CA SER A 406 -18.47 19.31 -3.70
C SER A 406 -17.75 19.92 -4.93
N GLU A 407 -18.52 20.10 -6.00
CA GLU A 407 -18.13 20.45 -7.38
C GLU A 407 -17.72 21.93 -7.61
N SER A 408 -16.93 22.11 -8.69
CA SER A 408 -16.81 23.22 -9.68
C SER A 408 -16.37 24.64 -9.20
N GLU A 409 -15.61 25.48 -9.92
CA GLU A 409 -15.42 25.74 -11.36
C GLU A 409 -13.97 26.21 -11.71
N GLU A 410 -13.62 26.09 -13.00
CA GLU A 410 -12.35 26.53 -13.63
C GLU A 410 -12.27 28.04 -13.94
N PRO A 411 -11.14 28.51 -14.51
CA PRO A 411 -11.14 28.67 -15.98
C PRO A 411 -9.92 28.06 -16.71
N THR A 412 -10.24 27.18 -17.66
CA THR A 412 -9.76 27.01 -19.06
C THR A 412 -8.26 27.02 -19.42
N SER A 413 -7.82 25.88 -19.99
CA SER A 413 -6.72 25.74 -20.97
C SER A 413 -7.06 24.59 -21.96
N PRO A 414 -6.44 24.56 -23.17
CA PRO A 414 -7.16 24.28 -24.41
C PRO A 414 -6.94 22.85 -24.93
N LEU A 415 -7.96 22.01 -24.91
CA LEU A 415 -8.07 20.85 -25.80
C LEU A 415 -9.55 20.56 -26.11
N LEU A 416 -10.00 21.05 -27.27
CA LEU A 416 -10.98 20.46 -28.22
C LEU A 416 -12.13 21.36 -28.72
N LEU A 417 -12.41 21.10 -30.01
CA LEU A 417 -13.21 21.78 -31.02
C LEU A 417 -14.73 21.68 -30.80
N ASP A 418 -15.43 22.75 -31.18
CA ASP A 418 -16.90 22.89 -31.26
C ASP A 418 -17.58 21.88 -32.20
N ARG A 419 -18.77 21.38 -31.80
CA ARG A 419 -20.02 21.53 -32.59
C ARG A 419 -21.27 21.13 -31.78
N ALA A 420 -22.09 22.12 -31.42
CA ALA A 420 -23.52 21.97 -31.03
C ALA A 420 -24.42 21.93 -32.30
N PRO A 421 -25.73 21.59 -32.24
CA PRO A 421 -26.78 22.41 -31.57
C PRO A 421 -27.82 21.59 -30.77
N SER A 422 -28.16 22.01 -29.55
CA SER A 422 -29.33 22.85 -29.17
C SER A 422 -30.69 22.14 -29.07
N ARG A 423 -31.23 22.09 -27.84
CA ARG A 423 -32.63 22.46 -27.56
C ARG A 423 -32.84 22.72 -26.05
N ASN A 424 -33.37 23.91 -25.79
CA ASN A 424 -33.65 24.54 -24.50
C ASN A 424 -34.63 23.75 -23.61
N VAL A 425 -34.58 23.94 -22.29
CA VAL A 425 -35.61 24.64 -21.49
C VAL A 425 -35.03 25.04 -20.11
N THR A 426 -35.27 26.29 -19.77
CA THR A 426 -35.03 27.09 -18.54
C THR A 426 -35.23 26.40 -17.19
N TRP A 427 -34.49 26.81 -16.14
CA TRP A 427 -35.04 27.39 -14.88
C TRP A 427 -33.94 28.02 -14.00
N ARG A 428 -34.40 28.96 -13.16
CA ARG A 428 -33.72 30.03 -12.41
C ARG A 428 -32.70 29.61 -11.35
N ALA A 429 -31.71 30.47 -11.21
CA ALA A 429 -30.82 30.62 -10.06
C ALA A 429 -31.58 31.00 -8.77
N HIS A 430 -31.16 30.41 -7.65
CA HIS A 430 -31.10 31.10 -6.35
C HIS A 430 -30.03 30.45 -5.46
N SER A 431 -29.01 31.25 -5.19
CA SER A 431 -28.11 31.23 -4.05
C SER A 431 -28.79 30.82 -2.73
N ARG A 432 -28.12 30.00 -1.90
CA ARG A 432 -28.28 30.03 -0.44
C ARG A 432 -27.11 29.36 0.30
N GLN A 433 -26.23 30.21 0.82
CA GLN A 433 -25.52 30.01 2.07
C GLN A 433 -26.50 29.52 3.15
N ARG A 434 -26.08 28.57 3.99
CA ARG A 434 -26.72 28.28 5.27
C ARG A 434 -25.71 28.36 6.39
N SER A 435 -25.68 29.54 7.00
CA SER A 435 -25.32 29.80 8.38
C SER A 435 -26.29 29.07 9.33
N TRP A 436 -25.77 28.58 10.44
CA TRP A 436 -26.52 28.01 11.56
C TRP A 436 -26.77 29.08 12.63
N TRP A 437 -27.87 28.88 13.37
CA TRP A 437 -28.47 29.69 14.45
C TRP A 437 -29.47 30.80 14.02
N SER A 438 -30.77 30.49 14.07
CA SER A 438 -31.62 30.98 15.16
C SER A 438 -33.01 30.33 15.14
N ILE A 439 -33.54 30.14 16.35
CA ILE A 439 -34.92 29.82 16.68
C ILE A 439 -35.56 31.13 17.15
N SER A 440 -36.74 31.45 16.61
CA SER A 440 -37.88 32.22 17.19
C SER A 440 -38.65 32.78 16.00
N GLY A 441 -39.88 32.40 15.65
CA GLY A 441 -41.06 32.20 16.47
C GLY A 441 -42.05 33.32 16.12
N HIS A 442 -43.08 33.03 15.29
CA HIS A 442 -44.47 33.40 15.56
C HIS A 442 -45.49 33.09 14.43
N ARG A 443 -46.63 32.58 14.92
CA ARG A 443 -48.03 32.67 14.43
C ARG A 443 -48.54 31.71 13.34
N ARG A 444 -49.34 30.77 13.86
CA ARG A 444 -50.72 30.39 13.45
C ARG A 444 -50.93 29.91 11.99
N GLN A 445 -51.23 28.62 11.82
CA GLN A 445 -52.62 28.12 11.71
C GLN A 445 -52.70 26.58 11.58
N LYS A 446 -53.55 25.99 12.44
CA LYS A 446 -54.40 24.79 12.32
C LYS A 446 -54.10 23.78 11.19
N ARG A 447 -53.78 22.52 11.53
CA ARG A 447 -54.70 21.35 11.56
C ARG A 447 -53.92 20.06 11.89
N THR A 448 -54.65 19.06 12.41
CA THR A 448 -54.26 17.64 12.67
C THR A 448 -53.70 17.31 14.07
N TRP A 449 -54.54 17.49 15.08
CA TRP A 449 -54.31 17.11 16.48
C TRP A 449 -55.01 15.77 16.83
N ARG A 450 -54.70 14.67 16.13
CA ARG A 450 -55.27 13.33 16.46
C ARG A 450 -54.32 12.12 16.44
N LEU A 451 -53.09 12.20 15.91
CA LEU A 451 -52.17 11.04 15.90
C LEU A 451 -51.11 11.03 17.02
N SER A 452 -50.77 12.16 17.64
CA SER A 452 -49.72 12.18 18.70
C SER A 452 -50.19 11.75 20.10
N ARG A 453 -51.50 11.59 20.32
CA ARG A 453 -52.06 11.15 21.62
C ARG A 453 -52.00 9.63 21.84
N VAL A 454 -51.88 8.84 20.78
CA VAL A 454 -51.80 7.37 20.86
C VAL A 454 -50.36 6.92 21.13
N THR A 455 -49.38 7.50 20.42
CA THR A 455 -47.95 7.19 20.61
C THR A 455 -47.45 7.59 22.01
N ARG A 456 -47.94 8.71 22.56
CA ARG A 456 -47.57 9.20 23.91
C ARG A 456 -48.21 8.43 25.07
N ARG A 457 -49.19 7.56 24.81
CA ARG A 457 -49.78 6.62 25.78
C ARG A 457 -49.05 5.29 25.80
N TRP A 458 -48.56 4.82 24.64
CA TRP A 458 -47.73 3.62 24.53
C TRP A 458 -46.34 3.83 25.13
N LEU A 459 -45.71 4.99 24.88
CA LEU A 459 -44.39 5.32 25.47
C LEU A 459 -44.45 5.43 27.01
N ARG A 460 -45.56 5.93 27.56
CA ARG A 460 -45.76 6.01 29.03
C ARG A 460 -46.08 4.66 29.69
N ARG A 461 -46.52 3.66 28.94
CA ARG A 461 -46.70 2.29 29.44
C ARG A 461 -45.39 1.50 29.45
N LEU A 462 -44.52 1.74 28.47
CA LEU A 462 -43.18 1.13 28.44
C LEU A 462 -42.28 1.64 29.58
N VAL A 463 -42.32 2.94 29.88
CA VAL A 463 -41.52 3.56 30.97
C VAL A 463 -42.05 3.20 32.38
N ARG A 464 -43.22 2.58 32.50
CA ARG A 464 -43.79 2.08 33.77
C ARG A 464 -43.77 0.54 33.89
N SER A 465 -43.10 -0.14 32.96
CA SER A 465 -42.86 -1.59 33.06
C SER A 465 -41.91 -1.89 34.22
N PRO A 466 -42.13 -2.94 35.03
CA PRO A 466 -41.24 -3.32 36.13
C PRO A 466 -39.80 -3.67 35.68
N PHE A 467 -39.55 -3.73 34.37
CA PHE A 467 -38.23 -3.94 33.78
C PHE A 467 -37.45 -2.64 33.50
N PHE A 468 -38.01 -1.47 33.75
CA PHE A 468 -37.30 -0.19 33.63
C PHE A 468 -36.82 0.31 35.00
N PRO A 469 -35.50 0.37 35.24
CA PRO A 469 -34.96 0.80 36.53
C PRO A 469 -35.27 2.27 36.82
N SER A 470 -35.82 2.55 38.00
CA SER A 470 -36.17 3.91 38.46
C SER A 470 -35.13 4.52 39.40
N GLN A 471 -34.15 3.73 39.85
CA GLN A 471 -33.09 4.17 40.74
C GLN A 471 -31.80 4.45 39.93
N PRO A 472 -31.02 5.48 40.27
CA PRO A 472 -29.84 5.87 39.52
C PRO A 472 -28.81 4.73 39.41
N ILE A 473 -28.67 3.90 40.45
CA ILE A 473 -27.77 2.74 40.46
C ILE A 473 -28.23 1.67 39.47
N THR A 474 -29.53 1.38 39.43
CA THR A 474 -30.07 0.34 38.53
C THR A 474 -30.09 0.82 37.08
N ILE A 475 -30.23 2.13 36.82
CA ILE A 475 -30.05 2.74 35.48
C ILE A 475 -28.59 2.57 35.01
N VAL A 476 -27.62 2.92 35.85
CA VAL A 476 -26.19 2.75 35.52
C VAL A 476 -25.86 1.28 35.27
N LEU A 477 -26.34 0.37 36.12
CA LEU A 477 -26.13 -1.07 35.95
C LEU A 477 -26.73 -1.58 34.62
N THR A 478 -27.93 -1.13 34.25
CA THR A 478 -28.53 -1.50 32.95
C THR A 478 -27.78 -0.92 31.76
N LEU A 479 -27.22 0.29 31.86
CA LEU A 479 -26.39 0.88 30.81
C LEU A 479 -25.07 0.13 30.64
N ILE A 480 -24.45 -0.31 31.75
CA ILE A 480 -23.24 -1.15 31.73
C ILE A 480 -23.56 -2.51 31.10
N LEU A 481 -24.65 -3.17 31.52
CA LEU A 481 -25.09 -4.44 30.92
C LEU A 481 -25.40 -4.31 29.43
N PHE A 482 -26.05 -3.23 29.00
CA PHE A 482 -26.33 -2.98 27.59
C PHE A 482 -25.05 -2.69 26.80
N SER A 483 -24.09 -1.98 27.40
CA SER A 483 -22.77 -1.73 26.79
C SER A 483 -21.97 -3.02 26.65
N ILE A 484 -21.94 -3.87 27.68
CA ILE A 484 -21.32 -5.20 27.63
C ILE A 484 -22.01 -6.07 26.58
N PHE A 485 -23.34 -6.06 26.52
CA PHE A 485 -24.09 -6.79 25.50
C PHE A 485 -23.78 -6.28 24.09
N ALA A 486 -23.73 -4.96 23.88
CA ALA A 486 -23.39 -4.37 22.58
C ALA A 486 -21.95 -4.69 22.17
N ILE A 487 -20.99 -4.62 23.10
CA ILE A 487 -19.59 -5.00 22.86
C ILE A 487 -19.50 -6.50 22.59
N SER A 488 -20.16 -7.34 23.38
CA SER A 488 -20.16 -8.79 23.17
C SER A 488 -20.83 -9.18 21.86
N LEU A 489 -21.93 -8.53 21.48
CA LEU A 489 -22.62 -8.77 20.22
C LEU A 489 -21.78 -8.30 19.03
N THR A 490 -21.13 -7.14 19.13
CA THR A 490 -20.23 -6.67 18.07
C THR A 490 -19.01 -7.57 17.92
N LEU A 491 -18.37 -7.98 19.02
CA LEU A 491 -17.28 -8.96 18.99
C LEU A 491 -17.76 -10.32 18.46
N LEU A 492 -18.95 -10.79 18.85
CA LEU A 492 -19.55 -12.01 18.32
C LEU A 492 -19.85 -11.88 16.83
N LEU A 493 -20.38 -10.75 16.37
CA LEU A 493 -20.63 -10.51 14.94
C LEU A 493 -19.33 -10.44 14.16
N ILE A 494 -18.30 -9.74 14.66
CA ILE A 494 -16.97 -9.74 14.05
C ILE A 494 -16.43 -11.16 13.99
N TYR A 495 -16.51 -11.94 15.08
CA TYR A 495 -16.06 -13.32 15.12
C TYR A 495 -16.85 -14.24 14.19
N VAL A 496 -18.18 -14.11 14.13
CA VAL A 496 -19.04 -14.95 13.29
C VAL A 496 -18.87 -14.61 11.81
N LEU A 497 -18.75 -13.32 11.47
CA LEU A 497 -18.63 -12.82 10.10
C LEU A 497 -17.20 -12.84 9.56
N ASN A 498 -16.18 -13.00 10.41
CA ASN A 498 -14.80 -13.18 9.94
C ASN A 498 -14.68 -14.54 9.23
N PRO A 499 -14.43 -14.58 7.90
CA PRO A 499 -14.18 -15.83 7.22
C PRO A 499 -12.83 -16.46 7.56
N ASP A 500 -11.89 -15.64 8.04
CA ASP A 500 -10.48 -15.98 8.23
C ASP A 500 -10.24 -16.41 9.68
N LYS A 501 -10.85 -17.52 10.08
CA LYS A 501 -10.71 -18.09 11.44
C LYS A 501 -9.57 -19.09 11.56
N GLU A 502 -9.25 -19.72 10.44
CA GLU A 502 -8.26 -20.79 10.34
C GLU A 502 -7.29 -20.44 9.21
N PRO A 503 -6.01 -20.85 9.32
CA PRO A 503 -5.06 -20.68 8.22
C PRO A 503 -5.55 -21.42 6.98
N LEU A 504 -5.35 -20.83 5.81
CA LEU A 504 -5.70 -21.51 4.56
C LEU A 504 -4.76 -22.70 4.32
N PRO A 505 -5.26 -23.83 3.78
CA PRO A 505 -4.45 -25.00 3.47
C PRO A 505 -3.62 -24.79 2.19
N TRP A 506 -2.72 -23.81 2.20
CA TRP A 506 -1.90 -23.44 1.05
C TRP A 506 -1.05 -24.63 0.56
N ARG A 507 -0.59 -25.51 1.46
CA ARG A 507 0.15 -26.72 1.10
C ARG A 507 -0.69 -27.67 0.25
N ALA A 508 -1.99 -27.79 0.57
CA ALA A 508 -2.93 -28.56 -0.24
C ALA A 508 -3.16 -27.90 -1.61
N TYR A 509 -3.22 -26.57 -1.67
CA TYR A 509 -3.32 -25.85 -2.95
C TYR A 509 -2.10 -26.09 -3.85
N CYS A 510 -0.91 -26.24 -3.27
CA CYS A 510 0.32 -26.54 -4.01
C CYS A 510 0.48 -28.02 -4.41
N SER A 511 -0.04 -28.95 -3.59
CA SER A 511 0.07 -30.39 -3.87
C SER A 511 -1.08 -30.91 -4.73
N HIS A 512 -2.32 -30.67 -4.30
CA HIS A 512 -3.55 -31.25 -4.82
C HIS A 512 -4.65 -30.18 -4.90
N PRO A 513 -4.62 -29.30 -5.91
CA PRO A 513 -5.60 -28.22 -6.06
C PRO A 513 -7.07 -28.68 -6.09
N SER A 514 -7.32 -29.94 -6.47
CA SER A 514 -8.65 -30.57 -6.45
C SER A 514 -9.23 -30.76 -5.03
N LEU A 515 -8.40 -30.67 -3.99
CA LEU A 515 -8.84 -30.62 -2.60
C LEU A 515 -9.39 -29.22 -2.22
N ALA A 516 -9.47 -28.27 -3.15
CA ALA A 516 -10.13 -26.98 -2.92
C ALA A 516 -11.66 -27.09 -3.14
N PRO A 517 -12.49 -26.27 -2.46
CA PRO A 517 -13.93 -26.19 -2.73
C PRO A 517 -14.21 -25.86 -4.20
N PRO A 518 -15.37 -26.32 -4.75
CA PRO A 518 -15.59 -26.40 -6.17
C PRO A 518 -15.74 -25.01 -6.78
N PHE A 519 -15.15 -24.83 -7.96
CA PHE A 519 -15.06 -23.57 -8.68
C PHE A 519 -16.40 -22.98 -9.17
N ASN A 520 -17.49 -23.74 -9.15
CA ASN A 520 -18.67 -23.41 -9.97
C ASN A 520 -19.88 -22.83 -9.22
N HIS A 521 -20.00 -22.95 -7.89
CA HIS A 521 -21.14 -22.38 -7.15
C HIS A 521 -20.78 -21.96 -5.70
N PRO A 522 -21.35 -20.85 -5.18
CA PRO A 522 -21.24 -20.51 -3.77
C PRO A 522 -21.88 -21.61 -2.91
N LEU A 523 -21.18 -22.03 -1.85
CA LEU A 523 -21.59 -23.12 -0.94
C LEU A 523 -22.94 -22.82 -0.28
N GLN A 524 -23.79 -23.85 -0.13
CA GLN A 524 -25.07 -23.70 0.57
C GLN A 524 -24.89 -23.38 2.06
N PRO A 525 -25.79 -22.60 2.69
CA PRO A 525 -25.61 -22.02 4.03
C PRO A 525 -25.35 -23.03 5.18
N ASN A 526 -25.74 -24.30 5.00
CA ASN A 526 -25.66 -25.36 6.01
C ASN A 526 -24.75 -26.53 5.61
N THR A 527 -23.91 -26.37 4.59
CA THR A 527 -22.87 -27.37 4.34
C THR A 527 -21.75 -27.20 5.38
N PRO A 528 -21.36 -28.26 6.12
CA PRO A 528 -20.06 -28.27 6.80
C PRO A 528 -18.98 -27.97 5.76
N HIS A 529 -17.75 -27.65 6.16
CA HIS A 529 -16.61 -27.50 5.23
C HIS A 529 -16.32 -28.87 4.56
N PHE A 530 -17.23 -29.31 3.71
CA PHE A 530 -17.15 -30.49 2.89
C PHE A 530 -16.49 -30.02 1.60
N TYR A 531 -15.20 -30.30 1.51
CA TYR A 531 -14.50 -30.41 0.26
C TYR A 531 -15.34 -31.35 -0.64
N PRO A 532 -15.94 -30.83 -1.72
CA PRO A 532 -16.76 -31.68 -2.57
C PRO A 532 -15.87 -32.70 -3.25
N ASN A 533 -16.52 -33.80 -3.61
CA ASN A 533 -16.04 -34.90 -4.42
C ASN A 533 -14.86 -34.53 -5.32
N PHE A 534 -13.82 -35.37 -5.20
CA PHE A 534 -12.83 -35.72 -6.21
C PHE A 534 -13.48 -35.75 -7.61
N THR A 535 -13.66 -34.60 -8.27
CA THR A 535 -14.02 -34.58 -9.68
C THR A 535 -12.72 -34.74 -10.43
N ASP A 536 -12.50 -36.00 -10.80
CA ASP A 536 -11.38 -36.58 -11.52
C ASP A 536 -10.03 -36.39 -10.82
N GLY A 537 -9.49 -37.48 -10.27
CA GLY A 537 -8.10 -37.62 -9.84
C GLY A 537 -7.09 -37.49 -10.99
N ARG A 538 -7.22 -36.44 -11.79
CA ARG A 538 -6.25 -36.06 -12.80
C ARG A 538 -5.06 -35.45 -12.05
N PRO A 539 -3.86 -36.05 -12.13
CA PRO A 539 -2.66 -35.36 -11.69
C PRO A 539 -2.61 -34.03 -12.43
N TYR A 540 -2.47 -32.93 -11.68
CA TYR A 540 -2.26 -31.63 -12.29
C TYR A 540 -1.01 -31.73 -13.16
N PRO A 541 -1.05 -31.31 -14.43
CA PRO A 541 0.11 -31.42 -15.29
C PRO A 541 1.29 -30.69 -14.61
N PRO A 542 2.49 -31.29 -14.60
CA PRO A 542 3.65 -30.63 -14.02
C PRO A 542 3.86 -29.29 -14.73
N PHE A 543 4.14 -28.25 -13.95
CA PHE A 543 4.57 -26.96 -14.47
C PHE A 543 6.08 -26.81 -14.24
N PRO A 544 6.86 -26.38 -15.25
CA PRO A 544 6.44 -26.02 -16.61
C PRO A 544 5.98 -27.24 -17.41
N HIS A 545 4.96 -27.05 -18.23
CA HIS A 545 4.49 -28.11 -19.13
C HIS A 545 5.53 -28.36 -20.23
N ALA A 546 5.73 -29.62 -20.63
CA ALA A 546 6.73 -30.00 -21.63
C ALA A 546 6.56 -29.29 -23.01
N GLU A 547 5.34 -28.85 -23.31
CA GLU A 547 5.02 -28.12 -24.55
C GLU A 547 5.14 -26.60 -24.42
N LEU A 548 5.42 -26.04 -23.24
CA LEU A 548 5.39 -24.59 -22.99
C LEU A 548 6.25 -23.80 -24.00
N ASP A 549 7.48 -24.27 -24.24
CA ASP A 549 8.44 -23.59 -25.13
C ASP A 549 8.15 -23.85 -26.63
N ARG A 550 7.24 -24.79 -26.96
CA ARG A 550 6.75 -25.00 -28.33
C ARG A 550 5.60 -24.05 -28.69
N LEU A 551 4.91 -23.52 -27.68
CA LEU A 551 3.79 -22.59 -27.86
C LEU A 551 4.30 -21.15 -28.07
N PRO A 552 3.67 -20.37 -28.96
CA PRO A 552 4.02 -18.98 -29.14
C PRO A 552 3.72 -18.13 -27.89
N PRO A 553 4.52 -17.09 -27.60
CA PRO A 553 4.27 -16.17 -26.49
C PRO A 553 2.91 -15.51 -26.51
N ALA A 554 2.27 -15.43 -25.34
CA ALA A 554 1.01 -14.71 -25.15
C ALA A 554 1.25 -13.20 -25.14
N GLY A 555 0.38 -12.45 -25.81
CA GLY A 555 0.33 -11.01 -25.75
C GLY A 555 -0.31 -10.54 -24.45
N VAL A 556 0.46 -9.92 -23.55
CA VAL A 556 0.00 -9.55 -22.21
C VAL A 556 0.17 -8.04 -22.00
N PHE A 557 -0.94 -7.33 -21.79
CA PHE A 557 -0.93 -5.92 -21.44
C PHE A 557 -1.18 -5.73 -19.95
N VAL A 558 -0.16 -5.34 -19.20
CA VAL A 558 -0.19 -5.18 -17.74
C VAL A 558 -0.44 -3.72 -17.36
N GLY A 559 -1.59 -3.46 -16.74
CA GLY A 559 -1.95 -2.15 -16.17
C GLY A 559 -1.76 -2.15 -14.66
N VAL A 560 -0.72 -1.45 -14.20
CA VAL A 560 -0.40 -1.26 -12.78
C VAL A 560 -1.18 -0.06 -12.25
N PHE A 561 -2.17 -0.30 -11.41
CA PHE A 561 -3.01 0.73 -10.80
C PHE A 561 -2.18 1.50 -9.79
N SER A 562 -2.01 2.80 -10.04
CA SER A 562 -1.26 3.70 -9.19
C SER A 562 -1.99 5.03 -9.04
N VAL A 563 -1.46 5.92 -8.21
CA VAL A 563 -2.01 7.26 -7.94
C VAL A 563 -0.97 8.32 -8.28
N ASP A 564 -1.39 9.54 -8.58
CA ASP A 564 -0.51 10.65 -8.98
C ASP A 564 0.73 10.84 -8.08
N SER A 565 0.56 10.76 -6.77
CA SER A 565 1.61 10.89 -5.75
C SER A 565 2.56 9.69 -5.61
N ALA A 566 2.23 8.51 -6.16
CA ALA A 566 2.99 7.26 -5.97
C ALA A 566 4.17 7.08 -6.96
N PHE A 567 4.87 8.17 -7.29
CA PHE A 567 5.99 8.15 -8.25
C PHE A 567 7.15 7.22 -7.81
N ASP A 568 7.44 7.14 -6.50
CA ASP A 568 8.47 6.25 -5.96
C ASP A 568 8.13 4.78 -6.21
N ARG A 569 6.86 4.38 -6.05
CA ARG A 569 6.40 3.02 -6.31
C ARG A 569 6.50 2.66 -7.78
N ARG A 570 6.08 3.57 -8.66
CA ARG A 570 6.22 3.38 -10.11
C ARG A 570 7.69 3.21 -10.48
N ASN A 571 8.58 4.01 -9.90
CA ASN A 571 10.01 3.88 -10.16
C ASN A 571 10.60 2.57 -9.62
N LEU A 572 10.18 2.11 -8.44
CA LEU A 572 10.56 0.78 -7.92
C LEU A 572 10.13 -0.34 -8.87
N VAL A 573 8.90 -0.29 -9.38
CA VAL A 573 8.40 -1.25 -10.38
C VAL A 573 9.24 -1.22 -11.66
N ARG A 574 9.51 -0.03 -12.21
CA ARG A 574 10.34 0.14 -13.42
C ARG A 574 11.73 -0.47 -13.25
N THR A 575 12.38 -0.18 -12.13
CA THR A 575 13.79 -0.54 -11.87
C THR A 575 13.99 -1.96 -11.34
N THR A 576 12.92 -2.67 -11.00
CA THR A 576 12.99 -4.06 -10.53
C THR A 576 12.19 -4.96 -11.46
N TRP A 577 11.07 -5.54 -11.04
CA TRP A 577 10.44 -6.65 -11.74
C TRP A 577 9.94 -6.33 -13.16
N ALA A 578 9.72 -5.06 -13.52
CA ALA A 578 9.33 -4.72 -14.88
C ALA A 578 10.49 -4.82 -15.90
N SER A 579 11.73 -4.52 -15.49
CA SER A 579 12.91 -4.52 -16.37
C SER A 579 13.94 -5.60 -16.05
N HIS A 580 13.93 -6.14 -14.84
CA HIS A 580 14.98 -7.05 -14.37
C HIS A 580 15.00 -8.35 -15.20
N PRO A 581 16.16 -8.79 -15.73
CA PRO A 581 16.27 -10.00 -16.56
C PRO A 581 15.64 -11.22 -15.91
N ARG A 582 15.93 -11.45 -14.62
CA ARG A 582 15.33 -12.55 -13.86
C ARG A 582 13.79 -12.58 -13.87
N SER A 583 13.14 -11.42 -13.83
CA SER A 583 11.67 -11.34 -13.90
C SER A 583 11.17 -11.63 -15.31
N ARG A 584 11.89 -11.20 -16.35
CA ARG A 584 11.47 -11.29 -17.75
C ARG A 584 11.81 -12.61 -18.44
N GLU A 585 12.92 -13.22 -18.07
CA GLU A 585 13.51 -14.37 -18.77
C GLU A 585 13.29 -15.69 -18.00
N GLY A 586 13.17 -15.59 -16.67
CA GLY A 586 13.09 -16.75 -15.77
C GLY A 586 14.42 -17.08 -15.11
N ALA A 587 14.51 -18.24 -14.47
CA ALA A 587 15.70 -18.78 -13.81
C ALA A 587 16.68 -19.44 -14.80
N ASN A 588 17.86 -19.82 -14.32
CA ASN A 588 18.97 -20.37 -15.12
C ASN A 588 19.41 -19.38 -16.22
N GLU A 589 19.71 -19.88 -17.42
CA GLU A 589 20.11 -19.08 -18.58
C GLU A 589 18.95 -18.24 -19.16
N GLY A 590 17.72 -18.40 -18.66
CA GLY A 590 16.56 -17.68 -19.18
C GLY A 590 16.10 -18.18 -20.56
N ASP A 591 15.38 -17.33 -21.28
CA ASP A 591 14.95 -17.56 -22.67
C ASP A 591 15.26 -16.35 -23.57
N ASP A 592 16.28 -15.56 -23.22
CA ASP A 592 16.65 -14.30 -23.90
C ASP A 592 15.46 -13.30 -24.03
N GLY A 593 14.47 -13.42 -23.15
CA GLY A 593 13.27 -12.57 -23.13
C GLY A 593 12.25 -12.91 -24.22
N VAL A 594 12.40 -14.06 -24.90
CA VAL A 594 11.47 -14.52 -25.93
C VAL A 594 10.07 -14.69 -25.34
N GLY A 595 9.94 -15.23 -24.13
CA GLY A 595 8.64 -15.50 -23.53
C GLY A 595 7.88 -14.24 -23.16
N THR A 596 8.56 -13.21 -22.66
CA THR A 596 7.94 -11.92 -22.31
C THR A 596 8.08 -10.87 -23.42
N SER A 597 8.40 -11.30 -24.64
CA SER A 597 8.61 -10.43 -25.82
C SER A 597 7.38 -9.62 -26.21
N ARG A 598 6.19 -10.05 -25.77
CA ARG A 598 4.89 -9.42 -26.01
C ARG A 598 4.21 -8.97 -24.71
N THR A 599 4.97 -8.81 -23.63
CA THR A 599 4.48 -8.39 -22.31
C THR A 599 4.83 -6.92 -22.06
N LEU A 600 3.83 -6.06 -21.98
CA LEU A 600 4.01 -4.62 -21.71
C LEU A 600 3.51 -4.26 -20.32
N VAL A 601 4.17 -3.29 -19.69
CA VAL A 601 3.79 -2.78 -18.36
C VAL A 601 3.53 -1.28 -18.46
N ARG A 602 2.35 -0.83 -18.04
CA ARG A 602 1.93 0.58 -18.01
C ARG A 602 1.28 0.94 -16.68
N PHE A 603 1.48 2.16 -16.20
CA PHE A 603 0.86 2.67 -14.98
C PHE A 603 -0.46 3.36 -15.29
N VAL A 604 -1.51 2.99 -14.56
CA VAL A 604 -2.88 3.45 -14.80
C VAL A 604 -3.30 4.39 -13.69
N LEU A 605 -3.51 5.66 -14.05
CA LEU A 605 -3.95 6.73 -13.17
C LEU A 605 -5.28 7.28 -13.68
N GLY A 606 -6.11 7.80 -12.79
CA GLY A 606 -7.15 8.77 -13.13
C GLY A 606 -6.53 10.13 -13.44
N GLN A 607 -7.38 11.14 -13.60
CA GLN A 607 -6.96 12.51 -13.79
C GLN A 607 -6.09 12.97 -12.60
N PRO A 608 -4.83 13.37 -12.85
CA PRO A 608 -3.93 13.77 -11.78
C PRO A 608 -4.44 15.06 -11.13
N SER A 609 -4.24 15.20 -9.82
CA SER A 609 -4.55 16.46 -9.15
C SER A 609 -3.61 17.57 -9.62
N ARG A 610 -4.06 18.83 -9.53
CA ARG A 610 -3.28 20.01 -9.98
C ARG A 610 -1.89 20.12 -9.34
N GLU A 611 -1.69 19.56 -8.15
CA GLU A 611 -0.40 19.53 -7.47
C GLU A 611 0.61 18.63 -8.21
N TRP A 612 0.14 17.49 -8.72
CA TRP A 612 0.97 16.45 -9.31
C TRP A 612 0.97 16.46 -10.84
N GLU A 613 0.01 17.15 -11.48
CA GLU A 613 -0.17 17.22 -12.94
C GLU A 613 1.15 17.51 -13.68
N ARG A 614 1.91 18.53 -13.28
CA ARG A 614 3.20 18.86 -13.92
C ARG A 614 4.22 17.74 -13.76
N ARG A 615 4.28 17.09 -12.59
CA ARG A 615 5.24 16.01 -12.33
C ARG A 615 4.86 14.76 -13.12
N VAL A 616 3.58 14.40 -13.13
CA VAL A 616 3.05 13.30 -13.93
C VAL A 616 3.31 13.54 -15.41
N LYS A 617 3.15 14.78 -15.91
CA LYS A 617 3.49 15.14 -17.29
C LYS A 617 4.98 14.92 -17.61
N LEU A 618 5.88 15.37 -16.74
CA LEU A 618 7.32 15.13 -16.91
C LEU A 618 7.66 13.63 -16.85
N GLU A 619 6.98 12.87 -16.00
CA GLU A 619 7.15 11.42 -15.90
C GLU A 619 6.64 10.71 -17.16
N MET A 620 5.50 11.12 -17.70
CA MET A 620 4.98 10.66 -18.99
C MET A 620 5.97 10.92 -20.12
N GLU A 621 6.53 12.13 -20.20
CA GLU A 621 7.53 12.51 -21.22
C GLU A 621 8.84 11.72 -21.08
N MET A 622 9.23 11.35 -19.85
CA MET A 622 10.47 10.62 -19.59
C MET A 622 10.34 9.12 -19.88
N TYR A 623 9.24 8.50 -19.45
CA TYR A 623 9.12 7.04 -19.40
C TYR A 623 8.10 6.44 -20.38
N ASN A 624 7.24 7.24 -21.01
CA ASN A 624 6.23 6.79 -21.98
C ASN A 624 5.34 5.62 -21.50
N ASP A 625 5.12 5.52 -20.19
CA ASP A 625 4.50 4.34 -19.58
C ASP A 625 3.28 4.63 -18.71
N ILE A 626 2.78 5.86 -18.70
CA ILE A 626 1.61 6.27 -17.92
C ILE A 626 0.39 6.44 -18.82
N ILE A 627 -0.72 5.85 -18.39
CA ILE A 627 -2.05 5.98 -18.96
C ILE A 627 -2.90 6.83 -18.02
N ILE A 628 -3.37 7.97 -18.51
CA ILE A 628 -4.32 8.82 -17.78
C ILE A 628 -5.74 8.50 -18.29
N LEU A 629 -6.56 7.98 -17.38
CA LEU A 629 -7.96 7.70 -17.65
C LEU A 629 -8.81 8.98 -17.53
N PRO A 630 -9.87 9.13 -18.33
CA PRO A 630 -10.76 10.30 -18.28
C PRO A 630 -11.76 10.20 -17.11
N ILE A 631 -11.27 9.96 -15.90
CA ILE A 631 -12.04 9.83 -14.67
C ILE A 631 -11.24 10.42 -13.51
N ALA A 632 -11.91 10.99 -12.51
CA ALA A 632 -11.23 11.38 -11.27
C ALA A 632 -10.54 10.18 -10.62
N GLU A 633 -9.36 10.38 -10.03
CA GLU A 633 -8.64 9.30 -9.33
C GLU A 633 -9.51 8.70 -8.21
N ASN A 634 -9.69 7.38 -8.24
CA ASN A 634 -10.53 6.64 -7.29
C ASN A 634 -10.20 5.15 -7.31
N MET A 635 -10.54 4.44 -6.24
CA MET A 635 -10.47 2.97 -6.22
C MET A 635 -11.80 2.32 -6.62
N ASN A 636 -12.90 2.75 -5.99
CA ASN A 636 -14.20 2.07 -6.03
C ASN A 636 -15.28 2.77 -6.88
N GLY A 637 -14.88 3.81 -7.62
CA GLY A 637 -15.75 4.68 -8.42
C GLY A 637 -15.71 4.38 -9.92
N GLY A 638 -15.28 3.18 -10.33
CA GLY A 638 -15.31 2.74 -11.73
C GLY A 638 -13.97 2.81 -12.46
N LYS A 639 -12.84 2.96 -11.77
CA LYS A 639 -11.50 2.95 -12.37
C LYS A 639 -11.23 1.66 -13.17
N SER A 640 -11.56 0.49 -12.63
CA SER A 640 -11.37 -0.80 -13.34
C SER A 640 -12.16 -0.89 -14.64
N HIS A 641 -13.43 -0.50 -14.61
CA HIS A 641 -14.26 -0.48 -15.82
C HIS A 641 -13.70 0.49 -16.87
N THR A 642 -13.27 1.68 -16.43
CA THR A 642 -12.69 2.70 -17.31
C THR A 642 -11.37 2.24 -17.92
N TYR A 643 -10.53 1.55 -17.14
CA TYR A 643 -9.29 0.94 -17.63
C TYR A 643 -9.58 -0.13 -18.69
N PHE A 644 -10.46 -1.10 -18.42
CA PHE A 644 -10.80 -2.13 -19.39
C PHE A 644 -11.47 -1.56 -20.64
N SER A 645 -12.29 -0.52 -20.49
CA SER A 645 -12.88 0.21 -21.62
C SER A 645 -11.82 0.92 -22.47
N TRP A 646 -10.83 1.54 -21.83
CA TRP A 646 -9.70 2.14 -22.51
C TRP A 646 -8.86 1.06 -23.23
N ALA A 647 -8.60 -0.06 -22.57
CA ALA A 647 -7.76 -1.15 -23.06
C ALA A 647 -8.38 -1.87 -24.27
N ALA A 648 -9.70 -2.06 -24.29
CA ALA A 648 -10.40 -2.64 -25.43
C ALA A 648 -10.10 -1.91 -26.76
N ILE A 649 -9.85 -0.61 -26.68
CA ILE A 649 -9.62 0.26 -27.84
C ILE A 649 -8.13 0.55 -28.05
N ASN A 650 -7.38 0.80 -26.98
CA ASN A 650 -6.04 1.40 -27.04
C ASN A 650 -4.90 0.47 -26.61
N ALA A 651 -5.20 -0.70 -26.03
CA ALA A 651 -4.15 -1.66 -25.68
C ALA A 651 -3.69 -2.39 -26.95
N TRP A 652 -2.37 -2.37 -27.15
CA TRP A 652 -1.65 -3.01 -28.24
C TRP A 652 -0.40 -3.66 -27.68
N VAL A 653 0.02 -4.78 -28.25
CA VAL A 653 1.24 -5.49 -27.87
C VAL A 653 2.07 -5.81 -29.11
N PRO A 654 3.38 -6.02 -28.93
CA PRO A 654 4.23 -6.53 -29.99
C PRO A 654 3.65 -7.78 -30.68
N PRO A 655 3.90 -7.95 -31.98
CA PRO A 655 3.60 -9.20 -32.66
C PRO A 655 4.54 -10.30 -32.18
N VAL A 656 4.31 -11.53 -32.64
CA VAL A 656 5.25 -12.63 -32.41
C VAL A 656 6.52 -12.38 -33.24
N TYR A 657 7.67 -12.23 -32.58
CA TYR A 657 8.95 -11.99 -33.24
C TYR A 657 9.64 -13.28 -33.70
N THR A 658 9.54 -14.34 -32.90
CA THR A 658 10.21 -15.63 -33.11
C THR A 658 9.24 -16.68 -33.64
N SER A 659 9.66 -17.43 -34.67
CA SER A 659 8.87 -18.55 -35.19
C SER A 659 8.73 -19.65 -34.14
N ALA A 660 7.51 -19.91 -33.68
CA ALA A 660 7.19 -21.04 -32.80
C ALA A 660 6.88 -22.30 -33.61
N ALA A 661 7.04 -23.48 -32.99
CA ALA A 661 6.71 -24.76 -33.62
C ALA A 661 5.20 -24.89 -33.91
N VAL A 662 4.37 -24.25 -33.08
CA VAL A 662 2.92 -24.15 -33.26
C VAL A 662 2.57 -22.73 -33.73
N PRO A 663 1.73 -22.57 -34.77
CA PRO A 663 1.29 -21.25 -35.19
C PRO A 663 0.44 -20.55 -34.09
N PRO A 664 0.48 -19.22 -34.01
CA PRO A 664 -0.35 -18.48 -33.05
C PRO A 664 -1.84 -18.74 -33.31
N PRO A 665 -2.66 -18.81 -32.26
CA PRO A 665 -4.09 -19.05 -32.40
C PRO A 665 -4.75 -17.88 -33.12
N SER A 666 -5.67 -18.18 -34.03
CA SER A 666 -6.44 -17.18 -34.77
C SER A 666 -7.76 -16.91 -34.05
N PHE A 667 -7.85 -15.76 -33.39
CA PHE A 667 -9.05 -15.25 -32.73
C PHE A 667 -9.75 -14.20 -33.59
N SER A 668 -10.98 -13.83 -33.22
CA SER A 668 -11.75 -12.80 -33.93
C SER A 668 -11.01 -11.46 -34.03
N TYR A 669 -10.10 -11.19 -33.10
CA TYR A 669 -9.33 -9.96 -32.99
C TYR A 669 -7.89 -10.04 -33.51
N SER A 670 -7.42 -11.20 -33.98
CA SER A 670 -6.01 -11.39 -34.40
C SER A 670 -5.61 -10.54 -35.60
N ASN A 671 -6.57 -10.10 -36.43
CA ASN A 671 -6.31 -9.29 -37.63
C ASN A 671 -6.23 -7.78 -37.35
N PHE A 672 -6.60 -7.31 -36.16
CA PHE A 672 -6.51 -5.89 -35.84
C PHE A 672 -5.06 -5.51 -35.56
N THR A 673 -4.58 -4.52 -36.31
CA THR A 673 -3.20 -4.04 -36.22
C THR A 673 -3.13 -2.54 -36.01
N SER A 674 -2.04 -2.08 -35.41
CA SER A 674 -1.72 -0.66 -35.21
C SER A 674 -0.22 -0.43 -35.41
N THR A 675 0.15 0.82 -35.73
CA THR A 675 1.54 1.25 -35.65
C THR A 675 2.02 1.15 -34.19
N PRO A 676 3.28 0.74 -33.93
CA PRO A 676 3.83 0.68 -32.59
C PRO A 676 3.74 2.05 -31.88
N PRO A 677 3.25 2.10 -30.64
CA PRO A 677 3.32 3.31 -29.81
C PRO A 677 4.76 3.54 -29.32
N PRO A 678 5.07 4.72 -28.75
CA PRO A 678 6.34 4.96 -28.07
C PRO A 678 6.61 3.91 -26.99
N LEU A 679 7.82 3.36 -26.99
CA LEU A 679 8.25 2.38 -26.01
C LEU A 679 8.62 3.02 -24.68
N ALA A 680 8.35 2.28 -23.61
CA ALA A 680 8.87 2.54 -22.29
C ALA A 680 10.29 1.93 -22.11
N PRO A 681 11.14 2.47 -21.23
CA PRO A 681 12.48 1.92 -21.00
C PRO A 681 12.50 0.46 -20.54
N HIS A 682 11.47 0.00 -19.84
CA HIS A 682 11.33 -1.39 -19.38
C HIS A 682 10.53 -2.28 -20.34
N ASP A 683 10.23 -1.83 -21.56
CA ASP A 683 9.61 -2.68 -22.58
C ASP A 683 10.59 -3.77 -23.10
N PRO A 684 10.07 -4.89 -23.64
CA PRO A 684 10.90 -6.01 -24.06
C PRO A 684 11.99 -5.59 -25.06
N PHE A 685 13.20 -6.13 -24.89
CA PHE A 685 14.34 -5.84 -25.76
C PHE A 685 14.06 -6.11 -27.24
N LEU A 686 13.36 -7.21 -27.55
CA LEU A 686 12.97 -7.55 -28.93
C LEU A 686 12.05 -6.50 -29.57
N ALA A 687 11.22 -5.80 -28.78
CA ALA A 687 10.40 -4.70 -29.30
C ALA A 687 11.25 -3.46 -29.63
N TRP A 688 12.26 -3.17 -28.80
CA TRP A 688 13.26 -2.14 -29.11
C TRP A 688 14.06 -2.49 -30.37
N GLN A 689 14.47 -3.76 -30.53
CA GLN A 689 15.19 -4.23 -31.72
C GLN A 689 14.35 -4.07 -33.00
N ASP A 690 13.06 -4.45 -32.96
CA ASP A 690 12.15 -4.33 -34.10
C ASP A 690 11.92 -2.86 -34.50
N ILE A 691 11.71 -1.97 -33.53
CA ILE A 691 11.55 -0.53 -33.80
C ILE A 691 12.83 0.10 -34.37
N ASN A 692 13.99 -0.31 -33.86
CA ASN A 692 15.28 0.18 -34.35
C ASN A 692 15.70 -0.43 -35.71
N SER A 693 14.98 -1.44 -36.22
CA SER A 693 15.27 -2.06 -37.52
C SER A 693 14.97 -1.16 -38.73
N GLY A 694 14.20 -0.08 -38.53
CA GLY A 694 13.74 0.82 -39.60
C GLY A 694 12.47 0.37 -40.32
N SER A 695 12.01 -0.87 -40.09
CA SER A 695 10.75 -1.40 -40.62
C SER A 695 9.99 -2.18 -39.53
N PRO A 696 9.44 -1.50 -38.51
CA PRO A 696 8.79 -2.16 -37.40
C PRO A 696 7.57 -2.95 -37.85
N LYS A 697 7.38 -4.13 -37.28
CA LYS A 697 6.19 -4.93 -37.52
C LYS A 697 4.97 -4.27 -36.87
N PRO A 698 3.77 -4.37 -37.48
CA PRO A 698 2.57 -3.83 -36.89
C PRO A 698 2.21 -4.56 -35.59
N TRP A 699 1.84 -3.81 -34.57
CA TRP A 699 1.40 -4.34 -33.28
C TRP A 699 -0.02 -4.87 -33.37
N VAL A 700 -0.34 -5.84 -32.53
CA VAL A 700 -1.63 -6.56 -32.53
C VAL A 700 -2.37 -6.39 -31.20
N ARG A 701 -3.63 -6.82 -31.14
CA ARG A 701 -4.39 -6.85 -29.88
C ARG A 701 -3.73 -7.81 -28.87
N PRO A 702 -3.74 -7.46 -27.57
CA PRO A 702 -3.30 -8.39 -26.54
C PRO A 702 -4.24 -9.58 -26.44
N ASP A 703 -3.72 -10.73 -26.03
CA ASP A 703 -4.52 -11.90 -25.67
C ASP A 703 -5.13 -11.72 -24.27
N TYR A 704 -4.39 -11.07 -23.37
CA TYR A 704 -4.83 -10.72 -22.01
C TYR A 704 -4.59 -9.25 -21.65
N VAL A 705 -5.54 -8.68 -20.93
CA VAL A 705 -5.37 -7.41 -20.20
C VAL A 705 -5.37 -7.71 -18.71
N VAL A 706 -4.30 -7.31 -18.03
CA VAL A 706 -4.06 -7.59 -16.61
C VAL A 706 -4.24 -6.30 -15.82
N LYS A 707 -4.93 -6.39 -14.67
CA LYS A 707 -4.92 -5.39 -13.61
C LYS A 707 -3.96 -5.86 -12.52
N VAL A 708 -3.10 -4.98 -12.06
CA VAL A 708 -2.14 -5.22 -10.97
C VAL A 708 -2.17 -4.01 -10.04
N ASP A 709 -2.07 -4.20 -8.74
CA ASP A 709 -1.86 -3.08 -7.83
C ASP A 709 -0.40 -2.64 -7.74
N ASP A 710 -0.14 -1.36 -7.48
CA ASP A 710 1.24 -0.88 -7.30
C ASP A 710 1.92 -1.44 -6.04
N ASP A 711 1.20 -2.17 -5.18
CA ASP A 711 1.69 -2.97 -4.06
C ASP A 711 1.82 -4.49 -4.31
N SER A 712 1.93 -4.87 -5.59
CA SER A 712 2.24 -6.24 -6.01
C SER A 712 3.64 -6.35 -6.63
N PHE A 713 4.38 -7.41 -6.26
CA PHE A 713 5.64 -7.80 -6.88
C PHE A 713 5.39 -8.94 -7.87
N VAL A 714 5.61 -8.73 -9.17
CA VAL A 714 5.17 -9.66 -10.23
C VAL A 714 6.36 -10.23 -11.00
N MET A 715 6.48 -11.55 -11.06
CA MET A 715 7.45 -12.23 -11.92
C MET A 715 6.87 -12.40 -13.33
N LEU A 716 7.32 -11.60 -14.30
CA LEU A 716 6.68 -11.51 -15.61
C LEU A 716 6.74 -12.81 -16.44
N ALA A 717 7.85 -13.53 -16.39
CA ALA A 717 8.02 -14.84 -17.04
C ALA A 717 7.08 -15.89 -16.44
N GLU A 718 6.85 -15.83 -15.12
CA GLU A 718 5.96 -16.74 -14.41
C GLU A 718 4.49 -16.47 -14.74
N LEU A 719 4.12 -15.19 -14.83
CA LEU A 719 2.79 -14.74 -15.24
C LEU A 719 2.50 -15.12 -16.70
N GLU A 720 3.40 -14.76 -17.63
CA GLU A 720 3.21 -15.01 -19.05
C GLU A 720 3.14 -16.51 -19.36
N ALA A 721 4.02 -17.33 -18.78
CA ALA A 721 4.02 -18.76 -19.02
C ALA A 721 2.71 -19.44 -18.60
N ARG A 722 2.10 -19.01 -17.48
CA ARG A 722 0.79 -19.51 -17.03
C ARG A 722 -0.34 -19.06 -17.94
N LEU A 723 -0.37 -17.79 -18.33
CA LEU A 723 -1.36 -17.26 -19.27
C LEU A 723 -1.23 -17.92 -20.66
N ARG A 724 -0.01 -18.21 -21.12
CA ARG A 724 0.24 -18.90 -22.39
C ARG A 724 -0.35 -20.30 -22.40
N LEU A 725 -0.14 -21.09 -21.34
CA LEU A 725 -0.74 -22.42 -21.26
C LEU A 725 -2.27 -22.36 -21.23
N GLU A 726 -2.83 -21.41 -20.48
CA GLU A 726 -4.29 -21.22 -20.39
C GLU A 726 -4.92 -20.77 -21.72
N LEU A 727 -4.21 -19.97 -22.50
CA LEU A 727 -4.66 -19.53 -23.83
C LEU A 727 -4.78 -20.71 -24.80
N HIS A 728 -3.83 -21.65 -24.71
CA HIS A 728 -3.70 -22.79 -25.61
C HIS A 728 -4.41 -24.07 -25.14
N SER A 729 -5.00 -24.08 -23.95
CA SER A 729 -5.79 -25.22 -23.46
C SER A 729 -7.14 -25.32 -24.21
N ASN A 730 -7.54 -26.54 -24.61
CA ASN A 730 -8.74 -26.80 -25.40
C ASN A 730 -9.83 -27.53 -24.59
N PRO A 731 -10.90 -26.84 -24.14
CA PRO A 731 -11.92 -27.44 -23.29
C PRO A 731 -12.68 -28.61 -23.94
N ARG A 732 -12.81 -28.61 -25.28
CA ARG A 732 -13.59 -29.65 -25.99
C ARG A 732 -12.82 -30.97 -26.13
N GLN A 733 -11.50 -30.92 -26.26
CA GLN A 733 -10.67 -32.14 -26.29
C GLN A 733 -10.53 -32.75 -24.89
N ASP A 734 -10.45 -31.93 -23.85
CA ASP A 734 -10.41 -32.43 -22.47
C ASP A 734 -11.74 -33.10 -22.09
N ASN A 735 -12.87 -32.53 -22.51
CA ASN A 735 -14.21 -33.11 -22.32
C ASN A 735 -14.47 -34.34 -23.21
N ALA A 736 -13.88 -34.43 -24.41
CA ALA A 736 -13.97 -35.62 -25.27
C ALA A 736 -13.13 -36.79 -24.72
N ARG A 737 -11.91 -36.50 -24.23
CA ARG A 737 -11.08 -37.47 -23.49
C ARG A 737 -11.74 -37.91 -22.17
N GLN A 738 -12.52 -37.05 -21.51
CA GLN A 738 -13.36 -37.42 -20.36
C GLN A 738 -14.45 -38.44 -20.73
N ARG A 739 -15.08 -38.32 -21.90
CA ARG A 739 -16.14 -39.25 -22.33
C ARG A 739 -15.59 -40.60 -22.80
N GLU A 740 -14.42 -40.62 -23.44
CA GLU A 740 -13.79 -41.87 -23.88
C GLU A 740 -13.24 -42.69 -22.69
N HIS A 741 -12.67 -42.04 -21.66
CA HIS A 741 -12.17 -42.75 -20.46
C HIS A 741 -13.25 -43.10 -19.43
N ALA A 742 -14.36 -42.37 -19.36
CA ALA A 742 -15.52 -42.77 -18.55
C ALA A 742 -16.30 -43.95 -19.17
N GLY A 743 -16.10 -44.23 -20.46
CA GLY A 743 -16.75 -45.33 -21.18
C GLY A 743 -16.04 -46.69 -21.08
N HIS A 744 -14.87 -46.78 -20.42
CA HIS A 744 -14.09 -48.03 -20.32
C HIS A 744 -14.13 -48.70 -18.92
N GLY A 745 -15.04 -48.25 -18.04
CA GLY A 745 -15.17 -48.75 -16.66
C GLY A 745 -16.48 -49.46 -16.34
N ALA A 746 -17.30 -49.85 -17.33
CA ALA A 746 -18.52 -50.59 -17.06
C ALA A 746 -18.83 -51.61 -18.17
N SER A 747 -18.90 -52.88 -17.76
CA SER A 747 -19.35 -54.06 -18.51
C SER A 747 -18.26 -54.91 -19.19
N ALA A 748 -17.52 -55.66 -18.37
CA ALA A 748 -17.04 -56.97 -18.75
C ALA A 748 -17.81 -58.04 -17.94
N ALA A 749 -18.79 -58.66 -18.58
CA ALA A 749 -19.28 -60.00 -18.24
C ALA A 749 -19.51 -60.76 -19.57
N PRO A 750 -19.23 -62.06 -19.61
CA PRO A 750 -18.78 -62.73 -20.82
C PRO A 750 -19.95 -63.27 -21.64
N ASN A 751 -19.85 -63.24 -22.97
CA ASN A 751 -20.42 -64.28 -23.82
C ASN A 751 -19.82 -64.25 -25.24
N THR A 752 -19.04 -65.30 -25.51
CA THR A 752 -19.06 -66.15 -26.72
C THR A 752 -19.04 -65.52 -28.12
N THR A 753 -17.92 -65.82 -28.81
CA THR A 753 -17.80 -66.32 -30.20
C THR A 753 -18.23 -65.42 -31.37
N HIS A 754 -17.23 -64.94 -32.13
CA HIS A 754 -17.02 -65.11 -33.59
C HIS A 754 -16.41 -63.87 -34.27
N HIS A 755 -15.22 -64.06 -34.86
CA HIS A 755 -14.66 -63.28 -35.98
C HIS A 755 -15.55 -63.42 -37.25
N PRO A 756 -15.28 -62.75 -38.40
CA PRO A 756 -14.57 -61.49 -38.73
C PRO A 756 -15.45 -60.56 -39.62
N SER A 757 -15.06 -59.33 -40.01
CA SER A 757 -14.61 -58.94 -41.38
C SER A 757 -15.00 -57.45 -41.58
N ALA A 758 -14.10 -56.51 -41.87
CA ALA A 758 -13.61 -56.06 -43.18
C ALA A 758 -14.53 -55.06 -43.95
N ALA A 759 -13.86 -54.07 -44.58
CA ALA A 759 -14.29 -53.17 -45.66
C ALA A 759 -15.15 -51.94 -45.26
N ALA A 760 -14.66 -50.71 -45.43
CA ALA A 760 -14.70 -49.89 -46.68
C ALA A 760 -16.16 -49.51 -47.01
N SER A 761 -16.58 -48.30 -47.39
CA SER A 761 -15.93 -47.12 -47.96
C SER A 761 -17.06 -46.14 -48.34
N LEU A 762 -16.71 -44.87 -48.52
CA LEU A 762 -17.27 -43.92 -49.50
C LEU A 762 -18.68 -43.31 -49.29
N SER A 763 -18.65 -41.98 -49.39
CA SER A 763 -19.67 -40.95 -49.59
C SER A 763 -20.47 -41.12 -50.91
N PRO A 764 -21.21 -40.11 -51.44
CA PRO A 764 -22.28 -39.25 -50.91
C PRO A 764 -23.51 -39.22 -51.86
N GLY A 765 -24.63 -38.57 -51.49
CA GLY A 765 -25.63 -38.12 -52.48
C GLY A 765 -27.07 -37.96 -51.98
N PRO A 766 -27.93 -37.17 -52.66
CA PRO A 766 -28.70 -36.11 -51.99
C PRO A 766 -30.23 -36.08 -52.26
N ALA A 767 -30.89 -35.20 -51.48
CA ALA A 767 -32.04 -34.34 -51.83
C ALA A 767 -33.51 -34.83 -51.82
N ALA A 768 -34.35 -33.87 -51.39
CA ALA A 768 -35.80 -33.66 -51.62
C ALA A 768 -36.80 -34.53 -50.83
N GLY A 769 -37.88 -33.99 -50.24
CA GLY A 769 -38.41 -32.64 -50.20
C GLY A 769 -39.81 -32.62 -49.55
N ALA A 770 -40.19 -31.44 -49.06
CA ALA A 770 -41.54 -30.89 -48.77
C ALA A 770 -42.53 -31.73 -47.91
N PHE A 771 -43.26 -31.14 -46.94
CA PHE A 771 -44.43 -30.32 -47.28
C PHE A 771 -45.12 -29.65 -46.05
N PHE A 772 -45.73 -28.49 -46.33
CA PHE A 772 -46.89 -27.79 -45.72
C PHE A 772 -46.75 -26.88 -44.47
N SER A 773 -46.78 -25.57 -44.76
CA SER A 773 -47.35 -24.42 -44.00
C SER A 773 -48.90 -24.39 -44.12
N PRO A 774 -49.72 -23.41 -43.61
CA PRO A 774 -49.39 -22.05 -43.12
C PRO A 774 -50.24 -21.47 -41.95
N ASN A 775 -49.81 -20.34 -41.37
CA ASN A 775 -50.64 -19.11 -41.38
C ASN A 775 -49.86 -17.83 -41.04
N HIS A 776 -50.12 -16.82 -41.85
CA HIS A 776 -49.48 -15.50 -41.96
C HIS A 776 -49.93 -14.50 -40.88
N ARG A 777 -49.01 -13.57 -40.51
CA ARG A 777 -49.30 -12.12 -40.64
C ARG A 777 -48.03 -11.29 -40.84
N ALA A 778 -48.03 -10.50 -41.91
CA ALA A 778 -47.03 -9.53 -42.36
C ALA A 778 -47.06 -8.24 -41.49
N SER A 779 -46.15 -7.25 -41.56
CA SER A 779 -45.25 -6.84 -42.64
C SER A 779 -44.23 -5.75 -42.19
N ILE A 780 -43.08 -5.70 -42.90
CA ILE A 780 -42.21 -4.54 -43.25
C ILE A 780 -41.37 -3.93 -42.11
N GLY A 781 -40.04 -3.80 -42.17
CA GLY A 781 -39.03 -4.14 -43.17
C GLY A 781 -37.71 -3.44 -42.78
N SER A 782 -36.57 -4.12 -42.89
CA SER A 782 -35.25 -3.49 -43.08
C SER A 782 -34.20 -4.59 -43.28
N THR A 783 -33.60 -4.57 -44.46
CA THR A 783 -32.33 -5.22 -44.81
C THR A 783 -31.31 -5.21 -43.67
N THR A 784 -30.97 -6.39 -43.14
CA THR A 784 -29.71 -6.59 -42.42
C THR A 784 -28.97 -7.76 -43.06
N THR A 785 -27.88 -7.38 -43.72
CA THR A 785 -26.79 -8.19 -44.24
C THR A 785 -26.26 -9.19 -43.21
N ALA A 786 -25.96 -10.38 -43.71
CA ALA A 786 -25.36 -11.49 -42.98
C ALA A 786 -23.94 -11.16 -42.49
N HIS A 787 -23.80 -10.82 -41.20
CA HIS A 787 -22.53 -10.82 -40.46
C HIS A 787 -22.81 -11.18 -39.00
N ASN A 788 -22.88 -12.47 -38.65
CA ASN A 788 -22.92 -12.86 -37.23
C ASN A 788 -22.65 -14.34 -36.86
N ASN A 789 -21.76 -15.06 -37.56
CA ASN A 789 -21.46 -16.47 -37.20
C ASN A 789 -20.00 -16.81 -36.81
N ASN A 790 -19.08 -15.83 -36.69
CA ASN A 790 -17.68 -16.11 -36.28
C ASN A 790 -17.32 -15.71 -34.84
N ASN A 791 -18.21 -15.06 -34.07
CA ASN A 791 -17.88 -14.54 -32.72
C ASN A 791 -17.93 -15.58 -31.59
N ASN A 792 -18.18 -16.86 -31.88
CA ASN A 792 -18.54 -17.85 -30.86
C ASN A 792 -17.40 -18.78 -30.41
N GLN A 793 -16.14 -18.49 -30.78
CA GLN A 793 -15.00 -19.38 -30.51
C GLN A 793 -13.87 -18.76 -29.68
N ASP A 794 -13.86 -17.45 -29.44
CA ASP A 794 -12.79 -16.82 -28.67
C ASP A 794 -12.76 -17.29 -27.20
N PRO A 795 -11.56 -17.35 -26.58
CA PRO A 795 -11.41 -17.78 -25.19
C PRO A 795 -11.98 -16.73 -24.22
N LEU A 796 -12.81 -17.19 -23.28
CA LEU A 796 -13.31 -16.40 -22.16
C LEU A 796 -12.60 -16.88 -20.89
N ILE A 797 -11.59 -16.15 -20.43
CA ILE A 797 -10.73 -16.57 -19.31
C ILE A 797 -10.63 -15.42 -18.30
N TYR A 798 -10.98 -15.71 -17.06
CA TYR A 798 -10.75 -14.86 -15.90
C TYR A 798 -9.76 -15.57 -14.98
N TRP A 799 -8.56 -15.03 -14.87
CA TRP A 799 -7.41 -15.67 -14.21
C TRP A 799 -6.90 -14.84 -13.02
N GLY A 800 -6.54 -15.48 -11.91
CA GLY A 800 -5.98 -14.80 -10.72
C GLY A 800 -6.06 -15.65 -9.45
N TYR A 801 -5.96 -15.02 -8.27
CA TYR A 801 -6.18 -15.73 -7.00
C TYR A 801 -7.67 -15.74 -6.64
N LEU A 802 -8.34 -16.89 -6.71
CA LEU A 802 -9.78 -16.98 -6.46
C LEU A 802 -10.09 -16.95 -4.96
N VAL A 803 -10.68 -15.86 -4.49
CA VAL A 803 -11.26 -15.72 -3.14
C VAL A 803 -12.67 -16.27 -3.14
N THR A 804 -12.94 -17.24 -2.27
CA THR A 804 -14.27 -17.87 -2.10
C THR A 804 -14.70 -17.80 -0.64
N ASN A 805 -15.82 -17.12 -0.37
CA ASN A 805 -16.54 -17.16 0.89
C ASN A 805 -18.01 -17.56 0.62
N ARG A 806 -18.78 -17.93 1.65
CA ARG A 806 -20.21 -18.28 1.58
C ARG A 806 -21.07 -17.29 0.78
N LEU A 807 -20.67 -16.01 0.74
CA LEU A 807 -21.44 -14.94 0.09
C LEU A 807 -20.80 -14.37 -1.19
N HIS A 808 -19.50 -14.60 -1.42
CA HIS A 808 -18.75 -13.89 -2.45
C HIS A 808 -17.70 -14.79 -3.11
N MET A 809 -17.54 -14.64 -4.43
CA MET A 809 -16.49 -15.27 -5.22
C MET A 809 -15.88 -14.23 -6.18
N PHE A 810 -14.57 -14.02 -6.15
CA PHE A 810 -13.90 -13.01 -6.98
C PHE A 810 -12.40 -13.31 -7.05
N MET A 811 -11.71 -12.79 -8.07
CA MET A 811 -10.24 -12.81 -8.08
C MET A 811 -9.74 -11.67 -7.20
N ALA A 812 -8.75 -11.96 -6.35
CA ALA A 812 -8.20 -11.00 -5.41
C ALA A 812 -7.55 -9.80 -6.11
N GLY A 813 -7.53 -8.65 -5.42
CA GLY A 813 -7.21 -7.36 -6.01
C GLY A 813 -5.76 -7.20 -6.46
N GLU A 814 -4.82 -7.89 -5.83
CA GLU A 814 -3.37 -7.72 -6.07
C GLU A 814 -2.99 -7.94 -7.54
N LEU A 815 -3.64 -8.91 -8.21
CA LEU A 815 -3.51 -9.16 -9.64
C LEU A 815 -4.65 -10.06 -10.17
N TYR A 816 -5.23 -9.68 -11.32
CA TYR A 816 -6.07 -10.56 -12.14
C TYR A 816 -6.00 -10.22 -13.63
N ALA A 817 -6.24 -11.23 -14.47
CA ALA A 817 -6.19 -11.12 -15.93
C ALA A 817 -7.52 -11.51 -16.57
N LEU A 818 -7.93 -10.73 -17.58
CA LEU A 818 -9.09 -11.02 -18.42
C LEU A 818 -8.61 -11.27 -19.85
N SER A 819 -9.15 -12.28 -20.51
CA SER A 819 -8.96 -12.43 -21.95
C SER A 819 -9.56 -11.23 -22.70
N TRP A 820 -8.98 -10.86 -23.83
CA TRP A 820 -9.41 -9.66 -24.57
C TRP A 820 -10.90 -9.65 -24.90
N SER A 821 -11.50 -10.79 -25.24
CA SER A 821 -12.93 -10.88 -25.53
C SER A 821 -13.82 -10.51 -24.33
N LEU A 822 -13.38 -10.80 -23.10
CA LEU A 822 -14.09 -10.36 -21.89
C LEU A 822 -13.95 -8.85 -21.67
N VAL A 823 -12.77 -8.30 -21.96
CA VAL A 823 -12.49 -6.85 -21.88
C VAL A 823 -13.32 -6.08 -22.91
N ASP A 824 -13.34 -6.56 -24.15
CA ASP A 824 -14.12 -5.98 -25.24
C ASP A 824 -15.62 -6.00 -24.94
N TRP A 825 -16.15 -7.13 -24.45
CA TRP A 825 -17.54 -7.20 -24.02
C TRP A 825 -17.83 -6.24 -22.85
N ALA A 826 -17.02 -6.27 -21.80
CA ALA A 826 -17.23 -5.45 -20.60
C ALA A 826 -17.25 -3.95 -20.94
N SER A 827 -16.47 -3.51 -21.93
CA SER A 827 -16.46 -2.12 -22.39
C SER A 827 -17.74 -1.66 -23.11
N LYS A 828 -18.45 -2.60 -23.75
CA LYS A 828 -19.61 -2.32 -24.61
C LYS A 828 -20.93 -2.54 -23.89
N ASP A 829 -20.99 -3.50 -22.96
CA ASP A 829 -22.23 -3.91 -22.32
C ASP A 829 -22.84 -2.79 -21.45
N PRO A 830 -24.12 -2.42 -21.66
CA PRO A 830 -24.76 -1.35 -20.90
C PRO A 830 -25.02 -1.71 -19.43
N THR A 831 -25.19 -3.00 -19.11
CA THR A 831 -25.43 -3.47 -17.74
C THR A 831 -24.15 -3.32 -16.92
N VAL A 832 -23.02 -3.71 -17.50
CA VAL A 832 -21.69 -3.56 -16.89
C VAL A 832 -21.38 -2.11 -16.56
N LYS A 833 -21.74 -1.16 -17.45
CA LYS A 833 -21.58 0.29 -17.20
C LYS A 833 -22.33 0.80 -15.97
N MET A 834 -23.44 0.15 -15.59
CA MET A 834 -24.18 0.49 -14.37
C MET A 834 -23.60 -0.18 -13.11
N LEU A 835 -22.77 -1.21 -13.26
CA LEU A 835 -22.16 -2.01 -12.18
C LEU A 835 -20.69 -1.60 -11.93
N THR A 836 -20.44 -0.30 -11.79
CA THR A 836 -19.09 0.26 -11.68
C THR A 836 -18.73 0.75 -10.27
N ARG A 837 -19.70 0.83 -9.36
CA ARG A 837 -19.52 1.31 -7.98
C ARG A 837 -19.39 0.15 -6.99
N GLY A 838 -18.37 0.21 -6.14
CA GLY A 838 -18.07 -0.80 -5.12
C GLY A 838 -16.63 -1.28 -5.18
N ALA A 839 -16.27 -2.27 -4.36
CA ALA A 839 -14.97 -2.93 -4.44
C ALA A 839 -14.77 -3.53 -5.83
N GLU A 840 -13.66 -3.18 -6.47
CA GLU A 840 -13.46 -3.33 -7.91
C GLU A 840 -13.30 -4.79 -8.35
N ASP A 841 -12.65 -5.59 -7.51
CA ASP A 841 -12.49 -7.03 -7.62
C ASP A 841 -13.84 -7.76 -7.65
N LYS A 842 -14.74 -7.39 -6.73
CA LYS A 842 -16.11 -7.91 -6.63
C LYS A 842 -16.97 -7.47 -7.80
N GLN A 843 -16.83 -6.21 -8.26
CA GLN A 843 -17.55 -5.73 -9.45
C GLN A 843 -17.12 -6.51 -10.70
N THR A 844 -15.81 -6.69 -10.91
CA THR A 844 -15.28 -7.45 -12.05
C THR A 844 -15.82 -8.89 -12.07
N ALA A 845 -15.85 -9.54 -10.91
CA ALA A 845 -16.46 -10.86 -10.77
C ALA A 845 -17.98 -10.86 -11.01
N SER A 846 -18.68 -9.78 -10.66
CA SER A 846 -20.10 -9.63 -10.98
C SER A 846 -20.33 -9.54 -12.49
N TRP A 847 -19.45 -8.84 -13.23
CA TRP A 847 -19.54 -8.76 -14.69
C TRP A 847 -19.42 -10.13 -15.33
N MET A 848 -18.43 -10.93 -14.91
CA MET A 848 -18.23 -12.29 -15.44
C MET A 848 -19.46 -13.18 -15.26
N ARG A 849 -20.21 -13.01 -14.16
CA ARG A 849 -21.44 -13.79 -13.90
C ARG A 849 -22.63 -13.39 -14.75
N ILE A 850 -22.71 -12.11 -15.14
CA ILE A 850 -23.81 -11.61 -15.99
C ILE A 850 -23.47 -11.70 -17.48
N HIS A 851 -22.27 -12.18 -17.83
CA HIS A 851 -21.88 -12.41 -19.21
C HIS A 851 -22.89 -13.34 -19.92
N PRO A 852 -23.33 -13.04 -21.16
CA PRO A 852 -24.31 -13.89 -21.87
C PRO A 852 -23.87 -15.35 -22.01
N ARG A 853 -22.56 -15.58 -22.07
CA ARG A 853 -21.91 -16.90 -22.06
C ARG A 853 -21.20 -17.18 -20.73
N ALA A 854 -21.78 -16.81 -19.59
CA ALA A 854 -21.16 -16.99 -18.27
C ALA A 854 -20.74 -18.44 -17.99
N SER A 855 -21.47 -19.43 -18.54
CA SER A 855 -21.12 -20.86 -18.48
C SER A 855 -19.81 -21.22 -19.19
N ASP A 856 -19.41 -20.42 -20.17
CA ASP A 856 -18.19 -20.63 -20.96
C ASP A 856 -16.99 -19.87 -20.37
N VAL A 857 -17.22 -18.98 -19.40
CA VAL A 857 -16.15 -18.22 -18.73
C VAL A 857 -15.35 -19.17 -17.85
N ARG A 858 -14.07 -19.33 -18.17
CA ARG A 858 -13.13 -20.14 -17.39
C ARG A 858 -12.58 -19.31 -16.23
N TRP A 859 -12.91 -19.71 -15.00
CA TRP A 859 -12.36 -19.14 -13.78
C TRP A 859 -11.12 -19.93 -13.39
N THR A 860 -9.96 -19.51 -13.89
CA THR A 860 -8.69 -20.20 -13.62
C THR A 860 -8.02 -19.58 -12.39
N SER A 861 -7.84 -20.37 -11.33
CA SER A 861 -7.25 -19.86 -10.09
C SER A 861 -5.79 -20.29 -9.93
N GLU A 862 -4.94 -19.36 -9.50
CA GLU A 862 -3.57 -19.61 -9.08
C GLU A 862 -3.42 -19.35 -7.58
N ARG A 863 -3.60 -20.39 -6.76
CA ARG A 863 -3.61 -20.29 -5.27
C ARG A 863 -2.28 -20.63 -4.60
N CYS A 864 -1.39 -21.32 -5.30
CA CYS A 864 -0.10 -21.71 -4.74
C CYS A 864 0.94 -20.59 -4.90
N TRP A 865 0.89 -19.90 -6.04
CA TRP A 865 1.98 -19.01 -6.47
C TRP A 865 1.64 -17.51 -6.37
N ILE A 866 0.48 -17.18 -5.80
CA ILE A 866 0.05 -15.82 -5.47
C ILE A 866 -0.26 -15.79 -3.98
N TYR A 867 0.47 -14.99 -3.21
CA TYR A 867 0.38 -14.97 -1.77
C TYR A 867 0.84 -13.62 -1.17
N ASP A 868 0.54 -13.40 0.11
CA ASP A 868 0.98 -12.22 0.84
C ASP A 868 2.41 -12.38 1.36
N HIS A 869 3.13 -11.27 1.50
CA HIS A 869 4.49 -11.25 2.02
C HIS A 869 4.65 -12.04 3.34
N PRO A 870 5.75 -12.81 3.55
CA PRO A 870 5.88 -13.71 4.70
C PRO A 870 5.71 -13.07 6.09
N ARG A 871 5.97 -11.76 6.19
CA ARG A 871 5.84 -10.98 7.43
C ARG A 871 4.44 -10.41 7.70
N SER A 872 3.45 -10.67 6.83
CA SER A 872 2.12 -10.04 6.93
C SER A 872 1.24 -10.58 8.05
N GLY A 873 1.38 -11.88 8.38
CA GLY A 873 0.54 -12.56 9.38
C GLY A 873 -0.90 -12.83 8.93
N THR A 874 -1.22 -12.60 7.65
CA THR A 874 -2.55 -12.87 7.05
C THR A 874 -2.76 -14.36 6.80
N VAL A 875 -4.00 -14.78 6.47
CA VAL A 875 -4.28 -16.16 6.04
C VAL A 875 -3.61 -16.55 4.72
N TYR A 876 -3.18 -15.56 3.94
CA TYR A 876 -2.53 -15.74 2.64
C TYR A 876 -1.01 -15.72 2.74
N ALA A 877 -0.44 -15.63 3.94
CA ALA A 877 1.00 -15.49 4.15
C ALA A 877 1.68 -16.84 4.35
N HIS A 878 2.79 -17.05 3.64
CA HIS A 878 3.78 -18.09 3.91
C HIS A 878 5.16 -17.59 3.45
N GLY A 879 6.22 -18.39 3.67
CA GLY A 879 7.57 -18.06 3.23
C GLY A 879 7.67 -17.89 1.71
N PHE A 880 8.72 -17.22 1.23
CA PHE A 880 9.01 -17.13 -0.19
C PHE A 880 9.14 -18.55 -0.77
N LEU A 881 8.30 -18.84 -1.76
CA LEU A 881 8.06 -20.20 -2.21
C LEU A 881 8.84 -20.48 -3.50
N PHE A 882 9.42 -21.67 -3.57
CA PHE A 882 10.15 -22.15 -4.74
C PHE A 882 9.69 -23.56 -5.15
N PRO A 883 9.82 -23.95 -6.44
CA PRO A 883 9.38 -25.26 -6.94
C PRO A 883 9.86 -26.47 -6.13
N SER A 884 11.13 -26.48 -5.75
CA SER A 884 11.75 -27.50 -4.88
C SER A 884 10.97 -27.75 -3.58
N GLU A 885 10.58 -26.69 -2.86
CA GLU A 885 9.79 -26.81 -1.63
C GLU A 885 8.37 -27.29 -1.94
N VAL A 886 7.75 -26.84 -3.04
CA VAL A 886 6.45 -27.38 -3.46
C VAL A 886 6.52 -28.88 -3.76
N THR A 887 7.61 -29.35 -4.38
CA THR A 887 7.85 -30.78 -4.60
C THR A 887 8.00 -31.54 -3.28
N ARG A 888 8.68 -30.97 -2.27
CA ARG A 888 8.75 -31.56 -0.92
C ARG A 888 7.38 -31.61 -0.24
N VAL A 889 6.63 -30.51 -0.32
CA VAL A 889 5.26 -30.42 0.20
C VAL A 889 4.36 -31.46 -0.45
N ARG A 890 4.43 -31.62 -1.77
CA ARG A 890 3.67 -32.65 -2.49
C ARG A 890 3.98 -34.05 -1.99
N LYS A 891 5.27 -34.42 -1.92
CA LYS A 891 5.70 -35.73 -1.39
C LYS A 891 5.23 -35.96 0.05
N ALA A 892 5.31 -34.93 0.90
CA ALA A 892 4.84 -35.02 2.29
C ALA A 892 3.32 -35.25 2.36
N MET A 893 2.56 -34.56 1.50
CA MET A 893 1.11 -34.71 1.42
C MET A 893 0.68 -36.05 0.84
N ASP A 894 1.37 -36.56 -0.19
CA ASP A 894 1.14 -37.89 -0.76
C ASP A 894 1.32 -38.96 0.34
N ALA A 895 2.41 -38.89 1.09
CA ALA A 895 2.67 -39.83 2.19
C ALA A 895 1.63 -39.73 3.32
N GLU A 896 1.12 -38.53 3.62
CA GLU A 896 0.06 -38.34 4.60
C GLU A 896 -1.27 -38.94 4.13
N LEU A 897 -1.62 -38.73 2.85
CA LEU A 897 -2.84 -39.26 2.24
C LEU A 897 -2.79 -40.79 2.13
N GLU A 898 -1.65 -41.37 1.77
CA GLU A 898 -1.43 -42.82 1.76
C GLU A 898 -1.58 -43.43 3.16
N ARG A 899 -0.99 -42.79 4.18
CA ARG A 899 -1.16 -43.23 5.58
C ARG A 899 -2.63 -43.17 6.00
N ALA A 900 -3.33 -42.09 5.65
CA ALA A 900 -4.76 -41.94 5.95
C ALA A 900 -5.61 -43.01 5.25
N ALA A 901 -5.30 -43.35 3.99
CA ALA A 901 -5.98 -44.41 3.25
C ALA A 901 -5.75 -45.80 3.86
N GLN A 902 -4.55 -46.08 4.38
CA GLN A 902 -4.21 -47.35 5.04
C GLN A 902 -4.88 -47.53 6.41
N GLN A 903 -5.30 -46.44 7.07
CA GLN A 903 -5.95 -46.45 8.39
C GLN A 903 -7.49 -46.50 8.32
N ALA A 904 -8.08 -46.53 7.13
CA ALA A 904 -9.53 -46.59 6.95
C ALA A 904 -10.10 -47.99 7.30
N PRO A 905 -11.19 -48.11 8.10
CA PRO A 905 -11.75 -49.39 8.50
C PRO A 905 -12.35 -50.16 7.31
N LEU A 906 -12.07 -51.47 7.27
CA LEU A 906 -12.55 -52.43 6.26
C LEU A 906 -14.09 -52.44 6.20
N GLY A 907 -14.67 -51.88 5.14
CA GLY A 907 -16.12 -51.92 4.87
C GLY A 907 -16.75 -50.61 4.40
N ALA A 908 -16.06 -49.48 4.53
CA ALA A 908 -16.44 -48.23 3.86
C ALA A 908 -15.77 -48.18 2.49
N GLY A 909 -16.52 -47.96 1.42
CA GLY A 909 -15.97 -47.76 0.08
C GLY A 909 -14.88 -46.69 0.13
N ALA A 910 -13.68 -47.02 -0.36
CA ALA A 910 -12.50 -46.16 -0.27
C ALA A 910 -12.68 -44.91 -1.15
N THR A 911 -13.30 -43.88 -0.59
CA THR A 911 -13.09 -42.50 -1.04
C THR A 911 -12.35 -41.76 0.08
N PRO A 912 -11.26 -41.03 -0.23
CA PRO A 912 -10.52 -40.25 0.78
C PRO A 912 -11.40 -39.20 1.49
N THR A 913 -12.59 -38.91 0.95
CA THR A 913 -13.63 -38.08 1.57
C THR A 913 -14.28 -38.70 2.81
N SER A 914 -14.25 -40.03 3.00
CA SER A 914 -14.82 -40.69 4.18
C SER A 914 -13.92 -40.63 5.42
N VAL A 915 -12.61 -40.37 5.25
CA VAL A 915 -11.62 -40.38 6.35
C VAL A 915 -11.48 -39.01 7.01
N LEU A 916 -11.77 -37.92 6.27
CA LEU A 916 -11.60 -36.52 6.70
C LEU A 916 -12.89 -35.87 7.23
N GLY A 917 -13.70 -36.59 8.01
CA GLY A 917 -14.94 -36.07 8.63
C GLY A 917 -14.76 -34.94 9.66
N SER A 918 -13.56 -34.37 9.78
CA SER A 918 -13.11 -33.49 10.86
C SER A 918 -12.18 -32.39 10.31
N GLY A 919 -12.76 -31.35 9.69
CA GLY A 919 -12.06 -30.10 9.38
C GLY A 919 -10.80 -30.24 8.50
N THR A 920 -10.10 -29.14 8.28
CA THR A 920 -8.82 -29.13 7.55
C THR A 920 -7.69 -29.39 8.54
N PRO A 921 -6.78 -30.35 8.31
CA PRO A 921 -5.66 -30.56 9.22
C PRO A 921 -4.79 -29.30 9.34
N ALA A 922 -4.45 -28.88 10.57
CA ALA A 922 -3.62 -27.70 10.80
C ALA A 922 -2.25 -27.77 10.09
N ALA A 923 -1.73 -28.99 9.90
CA ALA A 923 -0.50 -29.26 9.17
C ALA A 923 -0.53 -28.79 7.69
N TRP A 924 -1.72 -28.66 7.09
CA TRP A 924 -1.90 -28.21 5.70
C TRP A 924 -1.75 -26.69 5.54
N GLY A 925 -1.91 -25.94 6.63
CA GLY A 925 -1.66 -24.48 6.67
C GLY A 925 -0.32 -24.11 7.29
N HIS A 926 0.51 -25.10 7.65
CA HIS A 926 1.81 -24.86 8.29
C HIS A 926 2.78 -24.13 7.35
N SER A 927 3.51 -23.15 7.88
CA SER A 927 4.66 -22.51 7.24
C SER A 927 5.83 -22.50 8.21
N SER A 928 7.04 -22.75 7.68
CA SER A 928 8.32 -22.66 8.38
C SER A 928 8.72 -21.22 8.74
N VAL A 929 8.07 -20.23 8.12
CA VAL A 929 8.39 -18.79 8.22
C VAL A 929 7.27 -18.02 8.92
N SER A 930 6.03 -18.24 8.47
CA SER A 930 4.88 -17.43 8.86
C SER A 930 3.96 -18.23 9.78
N THR A 931 3.41 -17.58 10.80
CA THR A 931 2.38 -18.18 11.65
C THR A 931 1.16 -17.27 11.65
N PHE A 932 0.01 -17.86 11.33
CA PHE A 932 -1.25 -17.12 11.24
C PHE A 932 -1.58 -16.42 12.57
N HIS A 933 -2.00 -15.15 12.50
CA HIS A 933 -2.24 -14.27 13.66
C HIS A 933 -1.01 -14.00 14.57
N ALA A 934 0.18 -14.42 14.18
CA ALA A 934 1.41 -14.11 14.91
C ALA A 934 2.26 -13.08 14.16
N ARG A 935 2.91 -12.19 14.90
CA ARG A 935 3.92 -11.30 14.34
C ARG A 935 5.15 -12.11 13.99
N TYR A 936 5.66 -11.94 12.77
CA TYR A 936 6.91 -12.59 12.37
C TYR A 936 8.04 -12.24 13.34
N THR A 937 8.74 -13.27 13.78
CA THR A 937 9.95 -13.18 14.61
C THR A 937 11.06 -13.92 13.87
N PRO A 938 12.25 -13.32 13.66
CA PRO A 938 13.33 -14.01 12.99
C PRO A 938 13.76 -15.25 13.80
N PRO A 939 14.25 -16.30 13.13
CA PRO A 939 14.62 -17.56 13.79
C PRO A 939 15.78 -17.39 14.78
N LEU A 940 16.65 -16.42 14.54
CA LEU A 940 17.73 -16.00 15.44
C LEU A 940 17.82 -14.46 15.47
N PRO A 941 18.26 -13.85 16.58
CA PRO A 941 18.57 -12.43 16.62
C PRO A 941 19.81 -12.09 15.77
N ASP A 942 19.96 -10.81 15.42
CA ASP A 942 21.16 -10.23 14.79
C ASP A 942 21.62 -10.86 13.46
N LEU A 943 20.68 -11.45 12.70
CA LEU A 943 20.96 -11.94 11.34
C LEU A 943 21.36 -10.79 10.40
N SER A 944 22.38 -11.02 9.58
CA SER A 944 22.73 -10.13 8.47
C SER A 944 21.54 -9.95 7.51
N THR A 945 21.50 -8.89 6.71
CA THR A 945 20.39 -8.67 5.76
C THR A 945 20.19 -9.87 4.82
N LYS A 946 21.28 -10.47 4.33
CA LYS A 946 21.22 -11.67 3.47
C LYS A 946 20.63 -12.87 4.21
N HIS A 947 21.08 -13.13 5.44
CA HIS A 947 20.54 -14.21 6.26
C HIS A 947 19.07 -13.96 6.65
N SER A 948 18.70 -12.71 6.95
CA SER A 948 17.32 -12.36 7.29
C SER A 948 16.38 -12.53 6.11
N VAL A 949 16.80 -12.27 4.86
CA VAL A 949 15.96 -12.52 3.68
C VAL A 949 15.85 -14.02 3.42
N GLU A 950 16.95 -14.77 3.57
CA GLU A 950 16.92 -16.24 3.45
C GLU A 950 16.06 -16.90 4.53
N ALA A 951 16.02 -16.35 5.74
CA ALA A 951 15.12 -16.77 6.82
C ALA A 951 13.63 -16.57 6.49
N LEU A 952 13.31 -15.82 5.43
CA LEU A 952 11.95 -15.66 4.91
C LEU A 952 11.62 -16.66 3.80
N VAL A 953 12.54 -17.53 3.40
CA VAL A 953 12.34 -18.56 2.38
C VAL A 953 11.71 -19.81 3.01
N GLU A 954 10.62 -20.29 2.40
CA GLU A 954 9.89 -21.46 2.87
C GLU A 954 10.76 -22.72 2.75
N GLY A 955 10.90 -23.47 3.85
CA GLY A 955 11.66 -24.71 3.90
C GLY A 955 13.19 -24.54 3.86
N SER A 956 13.71 -23.30 3.92
CA SER A 956 15.15 -23.06 4.02
C SER A 956 15.69 -23.50 5.38
N ASP A 957 16.91 -24.06 5.42
CA ASP A 957 17.60 -24.36 6.67
C ASP A 957 17.67 -23.14 7.59
N MET A 958 17.79 -21.94 7.01
CA MET A 958 17.80 -20.68 7.75
C MET A 958 16.47 -20.40 8.47
N SER A 959 15.32 -20.70 7.86
CA SER A 959 14.00 -20.49 8.49
C SER A 959 13.69 -21.53 9.58
N LEU A 960 14.36 -22.68 9.53
CA LEU A 960 14.24 -23.75 10.52
C LEU A 960 15.17 -23.59 11.73
N LEU A 961 16.11 -22.64 11.72
CA LEU A 961 17.00 -22.38 12.85
C LEU A 961 16.23 -22.01 14.13
N ARG A 962 16.75 -22.45 15.27
CA ARG A 962 16.24 -22.17 16.61
C ARG A 962 17.43 -21.98 17.55
N GLU A 963 17.25 -21.20 18.63
CA GLU A 963 18.29 -21.05 19.66
C GLU A 963 18.71 -22.41 20.22
N GLY A 964 20.02 -22.69 20.24
CA GLY A 964 20.60 -23.95 20.69
C GLY A 964 20.73 -25.06 19.63
N ASN A 965 20.34 -24.82 18.38
CA ASN A 965 20.61 -25.74 17.27
C ASN A 965 22.14 -25.80 17.01
N PRO A 966 22.77 -26.99 16.81
CA PRO A 966 24.18 -27.10 16.44
C PRO A 966 24.52 -26.44 15.09
N MET A 967 23.53 -26.20 14.23
CA MET A 967 23.70 -25.57 12.93
C MET A 967 23.83 -24.04 13.07
N THR A 968 24.95 -23.49 12.59
CA THR A 968 25.18 -22.03 12.57
C THR A 968 24.51 -21.35 11.38
N PRO A 969 24.20 -20.04 11.44
CA PRO A 969 23.68 -19.28 10.30
C PRO A 969 24.57 -19.37 9.06
N ASP A 970 25.90 -19.31 9.22
CA ASP A 970 26.84 -19.39 8.10
C ASP A 970 26.82 -20.78 7.44
N TYR A 971 26.65 -21.84 8.25
CA TYR A 971 26.50 -23.19 7.73
C TYR A 971 25.20 -23.32 6.95
N ALA A 972 24.07 -22.87 7.51
CA ALA A 972 22.77 -22.88 6.83
C ALA A 972 22.80 -22.06 5.54
N TRP A 973 23.48 -20.90 5.54
CA TRP A 973 23.65 -20.08 4.35
C TRP A 973 24.49 -20.79 3.28
N SER A 974 25.66 -21.35 3.62
CA SER A 974 26.54 -22.01 2.65
C SER A 974 25.95 -23.27 2.03
N HIS A 975 25.09 -23.98 2.78
CA HIS A 975 24.42 -25.22 2.35
C HIS A 975 23.01 -25.00 1.79
N ARG A 976 22.52 -23.76 1.75
CA ARG A 976 21.23 -23.45 1.13
C ARG A 976 21.21 -23.90 -0.33
N GLU A 977 20.02 -24.17 -0.85
CA GLU A 977 19.86 -24.46 -2.26
C GLU A 977 20.13 -23.23 -3.12
N GLY A 978 20.97 -23.41 -4.15
CA GLY A 978 21.15 -22.42 -5.21
C GLY A 978 19.88 -22.25 -6.04
N ARG A 979 19.80 -21.17 -6.84
CA ARG A 979 18.61 -20.88 -7.65
C ARG A 979 18.25 -22.03 -8.59
N ARG A 980 19.24 -22.67 -9.21
CA ARG A 980 19.03 -23.82 -10.11
C ARG A 980 18.38 -24.99 -9.38
N ALA A 981 18.83 -25.28 -8.15
CA ALA A 981 18.22 -26.33 -7.32
C ALA A 981 16.80 -25.93 -6.88
N ARG A 982 16.60 -24.69 -6.45
CA ARG A 982 15.29 -24.17 -6.06
C ARG A 982 14.24 -24.31 -7.15
N TYR A 983 14.65 -24.09 -8.40
CA TYR A 983 13.84 -24.18 -9.61
C TYR A 983 13.85 -25.57 -10.26
N GLU A 984 14.52 -26.55 -9.67
CA GLU A 984 14.62 -27.92 -10.20
C GLU A 984 15.19 -27.98 -11.62
N GLY A 985 16.08 -27.02 -11.97
CA GLY A 985 16.67 -26.87 -13.30
C GLY A 985 15.72 -26.29 -14.35
N ASN A 986 14.49 -25.92 -13.99
CA ASN A 986 13.52 -25.32 -14.90
C ASN A 986 13.64 -23.80 -14.94
N ARG A 987 13.26 -23.20 -16.07
CA ARG A 987 13.28 -21.73 -16.24
C ARG A 987 12.15 -21.02 -15.48
N VAL A 988 10.96 -21.62 -15.44
CA VAL A 988 9.77 -21.07 -14.77
C VAL A 988 9.13 -22.15 -13.91
N GLY A 989 8.27 -21.74 -12.98
CA GLY A 989 7.46 -22.62 -12.13
C GLY A 989 7.34 -22.17 -10.69
N GLY A 990 7.99 -21.06 -10.33
CA GLY A 990 7.93 -20.49 -8.99
C GLY A 990 6.82 -19.46 -8.81
N THR A 991 7.02 -18.60 -7.82
CA THR A 991 6.12 -17.52 -7.43
C THR A 991 5.78 -16.58 -8.58
N VAL A 992 4.49 -16.30 -8.75
CA VAL A 992 3.98 -15.31 -9.73
C VAL A 992 3.87 -13.94 -9.09
N VAL A 993 3.22 -13.85 -7.92
CA VAL A 993 2.94 -12.58 -7.24
C VAL A 993 3.20 -12.69 -5.75
N VAL A 994 3.87 -11.68 -5.20
CA VAL A 994 3.88 -11.41 -3.76
C VAL A 994 3.21 -10.07 -3.50
N HIS A 995 2.13 -10.06 -2.74
CA HIS A 995 1.47 -8.84 -2.30
C HIS A 995 2.12 -8.33 -1.01
N TYR A 996 2.73 -7.15 -1.07
CA TYR A 996 3.59 -6.62 0.00
C TYR A 996 2.90 -5.57 0.89
N ILE A 997 1.57 -5.45 0.77
CA ILE A 997 0.68 -4.70 1.68
C ILE A 997 1.22 -3.29 1.99
N LYS A 998 1.61 -2.57 0.93
CA LYS A 998 2.03 -1.16 0.97
C LYS A 998 3.30 -0.86 1.77
N LYS A 999 4.13 -1.86 2.11
CA LYS A 999 5.40 -1.67 2.84
C LYS A 999 6.61 -1.77 1.93
N ASN A 1000 7.26 -0.64 1.64
CA ASN A 1000 8.41 -0.59 0.74
C ASN A 1000 9.58 -1.49 1.16
N MET A 1001 9.80 -1.71 2.45
CA MET A 1001 10.82 -2.66 2.91
C MET A 1001 10.52 -4.10 2.47
N TRP A 1002 9.25 -4.52 2.54
CA TRP A 1002 8.82 -5.85 2.12
C TRP A 1002 8.95 -6.03 0.60
N TYR A 1003 8.78 -4.94 -0.16
CA TYR A 1003 9.09 -4.94 -1.59
C TYR A 1003 10.56 -5.27 -1.87
N LEU A 1004 11.46 -4.60 -1.16
CA LEU A 1004 12.91 -4.81 -1.34
C LEU A 1004 13.34 -6.20 -0.84
N GLU A 1005 12.78 -6.69 0.27
CA GLU A 1005 12.98 -8.07 0.73
C GLU A 1005 12.54 -9.08 -0.35
N THR A 1006 11.38 -8.85 -0.98
CA THR A 1006 10.89 -9.67 -2.09
C THR A 1006 11.81 -9.60 -3.31
N ALA A 1007 12.28 -8.40 -3.67
CA ALA A 1007 13.22 -8.23 -4.78
C ALA A 1007 14.52 -9.01 -4.53
N LEU A 1008 15.08 -8.91 -3.32
CA LEU A 1008 16.27 -9.66 -2.92
C LEU A 1008 16.04 -11.17 -2.91
N ALA A 1009 14.85 -11.64 -2.52
CA ALA A 1009 14.54 -13.06 -2.49
C ALA A 1009 14.33 -13.67 -3.89
N LEU A 1010 13.65 -12.94 -4.79
CA LEU A 1010 13.18 -13.49 -6.07
C LEU A 1010 14.03 -13.07 -7.29
N LEU A 1011 14.68 -11.90 -7.26
CA LEU A 1011 15.50 -11.40 -8.37
C LEU A 1011 16.99 -11.71 -8.18
N GLU A 1012 17.49 -11.58 -6.96
CA GLU A 1012 18.89 -11.79 -6.62
C GLU A 1012 19.20 -13.25 -6.27
N GLY A 1013 20.48 -13.56 -6.07
CA GLY A 1013 20.95 -14.90 -5.71
C GLY A 1013 21.85 -15.56 -6.76
N GLU A 1014 22.48 -16.65 -6.37
CA GLU A 1014 23.42 -17.39 -7.20
C GLU A 1014 22.77 -18.64 -7.77
N GLU A 1015 23.13 -19.02 -9.00
CA GLU A 1015 22.61 -20.25 -9.62
C GLU A 1015 22.96 -21.51 -8.83
N GLN A 1016 24.15 -21.52 -8.25
CA GLN A 1016 24.64 -22.58 -7.38
C GLN A 1016 25.13 -21.99 -6.06
N SER A 1017 24.85 -22.67 -4.95
CA SER A 1017 25.40 -22.33 -3.64
C SER A 1017 26.88 -22.71 -3.52
N GLU A 1018 27.54 -22.24 -2.47
CA GLU A 1018 28.95 -22.55 -2.20
C GLU A 1018 29.17 -24.06 -2.02
N ALA A 1019 28.27 -24.73 -1.28
CA ALA A 1019 28.30 -26.17 -1.11
C ALA A 1019 28.10 -26.92 -2.45
N GLU A 1020 27.13 -26.50 -3.27
CA GLU A 1020 26.88 -27.10 -4.59
C GLU A 1020 28.08 -26.94 -5.55
N ARG A 1021 28.75 -25.78 -5.52
CA ARG A 1021 29.98 -25.54 -6.29
C ARG A 1021 31.14 -26.41 -5.83
N TYR A 1022 31.30 -26.58 -4.53
CA TYR A 1022 32.33 -27.46 -3.96
C TYR A 1022 32.07 -28.91 -4.35
N GLU A 1023 30.83 -29.39 -4.24
CA GLU A 1023 30.45 -30.74 -4.66
C GLU A 1023 30.65 -30.99 -6.15
N SER A 1024 30.25 -30.05 -7.01
CA SER A 1024 30.42 -30.18 -8.45
C SER A 1024 31.91 -30.24 -8.81
N SER A 1025 32.73 -29.36 -8.24
CA SER A 1025 34.19 -29.39 -8.40
C SER A 1025 34.81 -30.71 -7.96
N ARG A 1026 34.38 -31.26 -6.82
CA ARG A 1026 34.82 -32.56 -6.31
C ARG A 1026 34.44 -33.71 -7.25
N ARG A 1027 33.22 -33.69 -7.80
CA ARG A 1027 32.75 -34.70 -8.78
C ARG A 1027 33.56 -34.63 -10.07
N THR A 1028 33.85 -33.42 -10.58
CA THR A 1028 34.69 -33.24 -11.77
C THR A 1028 36.10 -33.75 -11.54
N GLN A 1029 36.72 -33.43 -10.40
CA GLN A 1029 38.06 -33.94 -10.05
C GLN A 1029 38.09 -35.47 -9.93
N ALA A 1030 37.07 -36.08 -9.32
CA ALA A 1030 36.95 -37.54 -9.24
C ALA A 1030 36.78 -38.19 -10.63
N GLN A 1031 36.03 -37.56 -11.55
CA GLN A 1031 35.90 -38.02 -12.94
C GLN A 1031 37.20 -37.89 -13.73
N THR A 1032 37.95 -36.80 -13.56
CA THR A 1032 39.26 -36.61 -14.20
C THR A 1032 40.31 -37.61 -13.69
N GLN A 1033 40.30 -37.95 -12.39
CA GLN A 1033 41.15 -39.01 -11.82
C GLN A 1033 40.78 -40.41 -12.33
N THR A 1034 39.50 -40.65 -12.65
CA THR A 1034 39.06 -41.94 -13.20
C THR A 1034 39.42 -42.08 -14.69
N GLN A 1035 39.41 -41.00 -15.47
CA GLN A 1035 39.84 -41.00 -16.88
C GLN A 1035 41.37 -41.07 -17.06
N THR A 1036 42.15 -40.45 -16.17
CA THR A 1036 43.63 -40.53 -16.23
C THR A 1036 44.17 -41.93 -15.92
N ASN A 1037 43.44 -42.75 -15.16
CA ASN A 1037 43.77 -44.17 -14.94
C ASN A 1037 43.40 -45.12 -16.10
N GLN A 1038 42.76 -44.63 -17.19
CA GLN A 1038 42.43 -45.44 -18.37
C GLN A 1038 43.30 -45.16 -19.60
N VAL A 1039 44.24 -44.21 -19.55
CA VAL A 1039 45.13 -43.88 -20.67
C VAL A 1039 46.59 -44.04 -20.26
N VAL A 1040 47.05 -45.29 -20.17
CA VAL A 1040 48.47 -45.63 -20.26
C VAL A 1040 48.67 -46.38 -21.58
N PRO A 1041 49.40 -45.83 -22.56
CA PRO A 1041 49.78 -46.58 -23.75
C PRO A 1041 50.90 -47.57 -23.38
N VAL A 1042 50.66 -48.85 -23.66
CA VAL A 1042 51.66 -49.91 -23.56
C VAL A 1042 52.77 -49.67 -24.61
N PRO A 1043 54.06 -49.57 -24.24
CA PRO A 1043 55.14 -49.59 -25.19
C PRO A 1043 55.49 -51.04 -25.56
N VAL A 1044 55.63 -51.29 -26.87
CA VAL A 1044 56.16 -52.53 -27.45
C VAL A 1044 57.69 -52.45 -27.48
N VAL A 1045 58.39 -53.36 -26.77
CA VAL A 1045 59.81 -53.71 -27.00
C VAL A 1045 60.00 -55.22 -26.69
N PRO A 1046 60.82 -55.98 -27.46
CA PRO A 1046 60.73 -57.44 -27.55
C PRO A 1046 61.70 -58.21 -26.62
N GLY A 1047 61.25 -59.40 -26.22
CA GLY A 1047 62.00 -60.66 -26.11
C GLY A 1047 63.20 -60.76 -25.15
N LEU A 1048 63.07 -61.57 -24.09
CA LEU A 1048 63.82 -62.83 -23.87
C LEU A 1048 63.59 -63.40 -22.44
N GLY A 1049 63.12 -64.65 -22.40
CA GLY A 1049 63.66 -65.70 -21.52
C GLY A 1049 63.16 -65.85 -20.07
N THR A 1050 62.33 -66.89 -19.86
CA THR A 1050 62.34 -67.86 -18.72
C THR A 1050 62.19 -67.33 -17.28
N GLY A 1051 61.31 -67.82 -16.40
CA GLY A 1051 60.39 -68.94 -16.42
C GLY A 1051 59.73 -69.12 -15.03
N LEU A 1052 58.64 -69.88 -15.02
CA LEU A 1052 58.08 -70.69 -13.92
C LEU A 1052 57.41 -70.02 -12.69
N ALA A 1053 56.09 -70.25 -12.67
CA ALA A 1053 55.32 -70.95 -11.63
C ALA A 1053 54.47 -70.14 -10.63
N GLY A 1054 53.17 -70.48 -10.60
CA GLY A 1054 52.41 -70.56 -9.35
C GLY A 1054 51.20 -69.62 -9.18
N GLN A 1055 50.10 -69.90 -9.86
CA GLN A 1055 48.73 -69.71 -9.32
C GLN A 1055 48.26 -71.05 -8.71
N PRO A 1056 47.16 -71.18 -7.91
CA PRO A 1056 46.00 -70.26 -7.84
C PRO A 1056 45.25 -70.10 -6.47
N HIS A 1057 44.36 -69.08 -6.44
CA HIS A 1057 42.95 -69.13 -5.97
C HIS A 1057 42.51 -68.96 -4.47
N PRO A 1058 41.22 -68.56 -4.22
CA PRO A 1058 40.87 -67.31 -3.52
C PRO A 1058 39.90 -67.52 -2.32
N TYR A 1059 39.55 -66.46 -1.57
CA TYR A 1059 38.27 -66.43 -0.82
C TYR A 1059 37.73 -65.00 -0.58
N GLN A 1060 36.47 -64.80 -0.97
CA GLN A 1060 35.57 -63.73 -0.51
C GLN A 1060 34.91 -64.13 0.83
N ARG A 1061 34.65 -63.17 1.73
CA ARG A 1061 33.33 -62.90 2.39
C ARG A 1061 33.45 -61.87 3.53
N LYS A 1062 32.84 -60.68 3.31
CA LYS A 1062 31.70 -60.06 4.05
C LYS A 1062 31.77 -59.84 5.60
N PRO A 1063 30.89 -58.99 6.19
CA PRO A 1063 31.25 -57.71 6.82
C PRO A 1063 30.99 -57.66 8.35
N VAL A 1064 31.45 -56.61 9.04
CA VAL A 1064 31.07 -56.32 10.44
C VAL A 1064 30.74 -54.83 10.63
N VAL A 1065 29.56 -54.62 11.21
CA VAL A 1065 29.02 -53.39 11.78
C VAL A 1065 29.60 -53.21 13.19
N MET A 1066 29.95 -51.99 13.61
CA MET A 1066 29.86 -51.64 15.03
C MET A 1066 29.74 -50.13 15.28
N ASP A 1067 28.79 -49.81 16.15
CA ASP A 1067 28.46 -48.53 16.76
C ASP A 1067 29.64 -47.87 17.47
N LEU A 1068 29.63 -46.53 17.46
CA LEU A 1068 30.50 -45.68 18.28
C LEU A 1068 29.67 -44.93 19.34
N HIS A 1069 29.95 -45.26 20.60
CA HIS A 1069 29.73 -44.43 21.77
C HIS A 1069 31.10 -44.24 22.43
N GLY A 1070 31.52 -43.00 22.68
CA GLY A 1070 32.77 -42.75 23.39
C GLY A 1070 33.14 -41.27 23.49
N ARG A 1071 32.83 -40.68 24.65
CA ARG A 1071 33.22 -39.35 25.13
C ARG A 1071 34.74 -39.17 25.22
N GLY A 1072 35.16 -37.91 25.09
CA GLY A 1072 36.11 -37.30 26.03
C GLY A 1072 37.55 -37.17 25.55
N HIS A 1073 37.87 -36.07 24.88
CA HIS A 1073 38.75 -35.00 25.36
C HIS A 1073 38.77 -33.82 24.38
#